data_AF-A0A3M1XAR3-F1
#
_entry.id   AF-A0A3M1XAR3-F1
#
_cell.length_a   1.000
_cell.length_b   1.000
_cell.length_c   1.000
_cell.angle_alpha   90.00
_cell.angle_beta   90.00
_cell.angle_gamma   90.00
#
_symmetry.space_group_name_H-M   'P 1'
#
loop_
_entity.id
_entity.type
_entity.pdbx_description
1 polymer ?
#
loop_
_entity_poly.entity_id
_entity_poly.type
_entity_poly.pdbx_seq_one_letter_code
_entity_poly.pdbx_strand_id
1 'polypeptide(L)'
;MFVTRTMHLALVFWMLAASAGIDALTAQSVSRPFSAGYLLVREVGDKEDSLALRWLEGHPGWQVLQISASRWSATLPRVLWIHLPDSMDWQRLEKTPELRARLLNYLNNDGRLLLTGYGALVPHWLGREAQAPEVHARQIKDNWNFDKKGLQSFRGHPVFAGLFGGTFIFDGDRDQRLPLIGYFGDRYPENGRVVAVEKSYITVHDTSRLLVEYPAPGKMLAVGGLVYFARTNRLAYRLDKFLENCFLYLADSLLNPPPTYWQKYRLQPVEGDPAPLSVPAEQPLQIDRLPASGLELTRDPATENYFDLAGRRALIMGRETGGIEEFWVHPFRIIRDLQVGLQVGDSLLWLDALPASVQIRPEALLRQYQTPLGRLRELVFADFKFPGGFLQFEADFSRKAVLILRFRSDLRWMWPYNAGALGDLHYGFHAPSGTVHIQDPSGDFYCLFGAARRPKAHLIGPFAQLQWDPVRQAFWGTKSEENQVYAGLAYPLGGEGGSSLRFVMSGSSRGRGEAEAAWKALISAPGDRYEAFVQHYRGLLDSMLIVRSPDEQFNRLWKWALVGTDRFWVHTPGLGTALVAGYATTARGWDGGQKISGRPGYAWYFGRDSEWSGFAIDDYGDFPMVRHQLAFLQKFQDLNGKIFHEISTSGVVHYDAADATPLYVILAAHYARASGDVPFIRESWPHLKKAMDFLYSTDSDGDGLIENTNVGHGWVEGGRLWGAHTTFYLAGLWAQALADAA
;
A
#
# COMPACT_ATOMS: atom_id res chain seq x y z
N MET A 1 2.89 21.47 -35.77
CA MET A 1 2.40 20.19 -36.33
C MET A 1 3.40 19.02 -36.28
N PHE A 2 4.71 19.25 -36.15
CA PHE A 2 5.70 18.16 -36.03
C PHE A 2 6.05 17.74 -34.59
N VAL A 3 5.65 18.51 -33.57
CA VAL A 3 5.96 18.22 -32.14
C VAL A 3 4.92 17.30 -31.48
N THR A 4 3.69 17.26 -32.00
CA THR A 4 2.60 16.41 -31.48
C THR A 4 2.68 14.95 -31.91
N ARG A 5 3.33 14.64 -33.05
CA ARG A 5 3.53 13.24 -33.49
C ARG A 5 4.60 12.50 -32.70
N THR A 6 5.63 13.19 -32.22
CA THR A 6 6.73 12.57 -31.46
C THR A 6 6.32 12.20 -30.04
N MET A 7 5.42 12.98 -29.41
CA MET A 7 4.85 12.63 -28.10
C MET A 7 3.84 11.48 -28.19
N HIS A 8 3.08 11.36 -29.28
CA HIS A 8 2.20 10.22 -29.48
C HIS A 8 2.97 8.92 -29.74
N LEU A 9 4.06 8.95 -30.52
CA LEU A 9 4.91 7.77 -30.69
C LEU A 9 5.62 7.36 -29.39
N ALA A 10 6.03 8.31 -28.54
CA ALA A 10 6.62 8.01 -27.24
C ALA A 10 5.62 7.40 -26.24
N LEU A 11 4.36 7.85 -26.25
CA LEU A 11 3.29 7.25 -25.44
C LEU A 11 2.91 5.84 -25.91
N VAL A 12 2.85 5.63 -27.23
CA VAL A 12 2.57 4.31 -27.82
C VAL A 12 3.73 3.34 -27.56
N PHE A 13 4.98 3.80 -27.60
CA PHE A 13 6.14 2.97 -27.21
C PHE A 13 6.14 2.62 -25.72
N TRP A 14 5.70 3.52 -24.84
CA TRP A 14 5.55 3.24 -23.41
C TRP A 14 4.39 2.30 -23.11
N MET A 15 3.26 2.42 -23.82
CA MET A 15 2.14 1.48 -23.70
C MET A 15 2.49 0.09 -24.25
N LEU A 16 3.25 0.01 -25.35
CA LEU A 16 3.75 -1.26 -25.89
C LEU A 16 4.85 -1.88 -25.01
N ALA A 17 5.69 -1.08 -24.34
CA ALA A 17 6.66 -1.59 -23.38
C ALA A 17 6.00 -2.03 -22.06
N ALA A 18 4.90 -1.39 -21.66
CA ALA A 18 4.10 -1.79 -20.49
C ALA A 18 3.27 -3.05 -20.77
N SER A 19 2.76 -3.26 -21.99
CA SER A 19 2.09 -4.51 -22.38
C SER A 19 3.09 -5.64 -22.64
N ALA A 20 4.25 -5.36 -23.26
CA ALA A 20 5.33 -6.34 -23.43
C ALA A 20 5.98 -6.76 -22.09
N GLY A 21 5.87 -5.93 -21.04
CA GLY A 21 6.29 -6.27 -19.68
C GLY A 21 5.32 -7.18 -18.91
N ILE A 22 4.11 -7.40 -19.43
CA ILE A 22 3.08 -8.26 -18.80
C ILE A 22 3.14 -9.68 -19.38
N ASP A 23 3.42 -9.83 -20.68
CA ASP A 23 3.62 -11.15 -21.31
C ASP A 23 5.03 -11.74 -21.11
N ALA A 24 6.02 -10.93 -20.68
CA ALA A 24 7.39 -11.39 -20.44
C ALA A 24 7.61 -12.05 -19.06
N LEU A 25 6.59 -12.10 -18.19
CA LEU A 25 6.65 -12.79 -16.90
C LEU A 25 6.14 -14.24 -16.96
N THR A 26 5.62 -14.67 -18.11
CA THR A 26 5.31 -16.08 -18.39
C THR A 26 6.28 -16.60 -19.44
N ALA A 27 7.13 -17.53 -19.02
CA ALA A 27 8.15 -18.23 -19.83
C ALA A 27 9.44 -17.44 -20.16
N GLN A 28 10.19 -17.02 -19.13
CA GLN A 28 11.64 -17.25 -19.23
C GLN A 28 11.89 -18.75 -19.13
N SER A 29 11.90 -19.42 -20.28
CA SER A 29 12.34 -20.80 -20.38
C SER A 29 13.78 -20.87 -19.85
N VAL A 30 13.95 -21.51 -18.69
CA VAL A 30 15.26 -21.78 -18.11
C VAL A 30 16.05 -22.61 -19.13
N SER A 31 17.08 -22.04 -19.73
CA SER A 31 17.91 -22.69 -20.76
C SER A 31 18.94 -23.67 -20.20
N ARG A 32 18.84 -24.02 -18.91
CA ARG A 32 19.60 -25.07 -18.24
C ARG A 32 18.63 -26.03 -17.55
N PRO A 33 18.86 -27.35 -17.60
CA PRO A 33 18.10 -28.27 -16.76
C PRO A 33 18.28 -27.88 -15.28
N PHE A 34 17.16 -27.60 -14.59
CA PHE A 34 17.17 -27.29 -13.17
C PHE A 34 17.24 -28.61 -12.39
N SER A 35 18.15 -28.73 -11.43
CA SER A 35 18.27 -29.94 -10.61
C SER A 35 17.94 -29.64 -9.15
N ALA A 36 16.99 -30.39 -8.61
CA ALA A 36 16.48 -30.26 -7.25
C ALA A 36 16.67 -31.58 -6.49
N GLY A 37 17.01 -31.48 -5.21
CA GLY A 37 17.16 -32.64 -4.33
C GLY A 37 16.09 -32.66 -3.26
N TYR A 38 15.65 -33.84 -2.86
CA TYR A 38 14.82 -34.05 -1.69
C TYR A 38 15.56 -34.93 -0.69
N LEU A 39 15.86 -34.41 0.51
CA LEU A 39 16.57 -35.15 1.55
C LEU A 39 15.57 -35.87 2.46
N LEU A 40 15.52 -37.19 2.37
CA LEU A 40 14.84 -38.05 3.33
C LEU A 40 15.70 -38.26 4.56
N VAL A 41 15.16 -37.85 5.71
CA VAL A 41 15.76 -38.13 7.03
C VAL A 41 15.54 -39.58 7.45
N ARG A 42 14.47 -40.22 6.94
CA ARG A 42 14.13 -41.63 7.15
C ARG A 42 14.74 -42.51 6.06
N GLU A 43 14.87 -43.81 6.32
CA GLU A 43 15.21 -44.77 5.24
C GLU A 43 14.05 -44.93 4.25
N VAL A 44 12.82 -44.85 4.75
CA VAL A 44 11.58 -44.89 3.96
C VAL A 44 10.74 -43.68 4.34
N GLY A 45 10.40 -42.85 3.34
CA GLY A 45 9.53 -41.70 3.52
C GLY A 45 8.08 -42.09 3.80
N ASP A 46 7.31 -41.18 4.39
CA ASP A 46 5.88 -41.39 4.61
C ASP A 46 5.01 -40.80 3.49
N LYS A 47 3.70 -40.64 3.76
CA LYS A 47 2.75 -40.07 2.80
C LYS A 47 3.08 -38.61 2.45
N GLU A 48 3.55 -37.82 3.41
CA GLU A 48 3.95 -36.43 3.20
C GLU A 48 5.14 -36.39 2.24
N ASP A 49 6.20 -37.16 2.54
CA ASP A 49 7.39 -37.24 1.70
C ASP A 49 7.06 -37.67 0.26
N SER A 50 6.20 -38.69 0.13
CA SER A 50 5.77 -39.21 -1.17
C SER A 50 4.96 -38.19 -1.99
N LEU A 51 4.27 -37.25 -1.34
CA LEU A 51 3.53 -36.19 -2.02
C LEU A 51 4.44 -35.02 -2.37
N ALA A 52 5.33 -34.61 -1.46
CA ALA A 52 6.33 -33.57 -1.71
C ALA A 52 7.29 -33.96 -2.85
N LEU A 53 7.72 -35.22 -2.90
CA LEU A 53 8.56 -35.73 -3.98
C LEU A 53 7.81 -35.76 -5.33
N ARG A 54 6.56 -36.24 -5.34
CA ARG A 54 5.71 -36.19 -6.54
C ARG A 54 5.47 -34.79 -7.04
N TRP A 55 5.33 -33.83 -6.13
CA TRP A 55 5.22 -32.42 -6.48
C TRP A 55 6.48 -31.93 -7.20
N LEU A 56 7.68 -32.24 -6.67
CA LEU A 56 8.94 -31.93 -7.35
C LEU A 56 9.03 -32.56 -8.74
N GLU A 57 8.70 -33.85 -8.84
CA GLU A 57 8.76 -34.62 -10.10
C GLU A 57 7.73 -34.14 -11.14
N GLY A 58 6.65 -33.50 -10.68
CA GLY A 58 5.62 -32.92 -11.53
C GLY A 58 6.04 -31.66 -12.27
N HIS A 59 7.19 -31.05 -11.96
CA HIS A 59 7.65 -29.82 -12.62
C HIS A 59 8.41 -30.12 -13.92
N PRO A 60 7.91 -29.67 -15.09
CA PRO A 60 8.56 -29.94 -16.36
C PRO A 60 9.98 -29.36 -16.40
N GLY A 61 10.94 -30.18 -16.81
CA GLY A 61 12.35 -29.78 -16.94
C GLY A 61 13.17 -29.82 -15.65
N TRP A 62 12.59 -30.25 -14.53
CA TRP A 62 13.29 -30.42 -13.26
C TRP A 62 13.86 -31.85 -13.15
N GLN A 63 15.16 -31.95 -12.88
CA GLN A 63 15.84 -33.20 -12.57
C GLN A 63 15.85 -33.41 -11.05
N VAL A 64 15.00 -34.33 -10.58
CA VAL A 64 14.79 -34.58 -9.16
C VAL A 64 15.67 -35.72 -8.67
N LEU A 65 16.40 -35.49 -7.58
CA LEU A 65 17.23 -36.49 -6.90
C LEU A 65 16.75 -36.71 -5.48
N GLN A 66 16.20 -37.90 -5.20
CA GLN A 66 15.92 -38.33 -3.83
C GLN A 66 17.23 -38.78 -3.17
N ILE A 67 17.55 -38.17 -2.02
CA ILE A 67 18.78 -38.43 -1.26
C ILE A 67 18.37 -38.92 0.12
N SER A 68 19.01 -39.98 0.63
CA SER A 68 18.79 -40.46 2.00
C SER A 68 19.91 -40.00 2.92
N ALA A 69 19.58 -39.67 4.17
CA ALA A 69 20.56 -39.34 5.20
C ALA A 69 21.65 -40.43 5.36
N SER A 70 21.28 -41.72 5.22
CA SER A 70 22.21 -42.85 5.33
C SER A 70 23.04 -43.09 4.06
N ARG A 71 22.55 -42.67 2.88
CA ARG A 71 23.19 -42.86 1.57
C ARG A 71 23.36 -41.52 0.85
N TRP A 72 24.50 -40.88 1.10
CA TRP A 72 24.85 -39.59 0.49
C TRP A 72 25.32 -39.78 -0.95
N SER A 73 24.70 -39.06 -1.89
CA SER A 73 25.12 -39.10 -3.30
C SER A 73 26.49 -38.45 -3.50
N ALA A 74 27.27 -38.97 -4.45
CA ALA A 74 28.54 -38.36 -4.87
C ALA A 74 28.32 -37.05 -5.65
N THR A 75 27.18 -36.91 -6.33
CA THR A 75 26.77 -35.70 -7.03
C THR A 75 25.45 -35.21 -6.43
N LEU A 76 25.45 -33.96 -5.98
CA LEU A 76 24.28 -33.34 -5.38
C LEU A 76 23.73 -32.24 -6.30
N PRO A 77 22.40 -32.05 -6.30
CA PRO A 77 21.78 -30.92 -6.96
C PRO A 77 22.20 -29.62 -6.26
N ARG A 78 22.12 -28.50 -7.00
CA ARG A 78 22.45 -27.18 -6.46
C ARG A 78 21.50 -26.74 -5.35
N VAL A 79 20.23 -27.16 -5.42
CA VAL A 79 19.22 -26.91 -4.38
C VAL A 79 18.77 -28.23 -3.77
N LEU A 80 18.90 -28.37 -2.45
CA LEU A 80 18.43 -29.50 -1.67
C LEU A 80 17.31 -29.04 -0.73
N TRP A 81 16.20 -29.76 -0.72
CA TRP A 81 15.06 -29.50 0.14
C TRP A 81 15.06 -30.44 1.34
N ILE A 82 15.01 -29.87 2.54
CA ILE A 82 14.79 -30.56 3.79
C ILE A 82 13.40 -30.16 4.31
N HIS A 83 12.45 -31.07 4.14
CA HIS A 83 11.06 -30.90 4.56
C HIS A 83 10.78 -31.72 5.81
N LEU A 84 10.49 -31.05 6.93
CA LEU A 84 10.23 -31.71 8.22
C LEU A 84 8.86 -31.25 8.75
N PRO A 85 7.75 -31.95 8.44
CA PRO A 85 6.40 -31.55 8.81
C PRO A 85 6.11 -31.75 10.31
N ASP A 86 6.87 -32.61 11.00
CA ASP A 86 6.70 -32.99 12.40
C ASP A 86 8.03 -32.99 13.19
N SER A 87 7.91 -32.97 14.53
CA SER A 87 9.06 -32.88 15.43
C SER A 87 9.88 -34.16 15.54
N MET A 88 9.34 -35.33 15.16
CA MET A 88 10.06 -36.60 15.28
C MET A 88 11.20 -36.66 14.26
N ASP A 89 10.99 -36.16 13.05
CA ASP A 89 12.06 -36.10 12.05
C ASP A 89 13.14 -35.09 12.39
N TRP A 90 12.77 -33.98 13.02
CA TRP A 90 13.75 -33.09 13.63
C TRP A 90 14.62 -33.80 14.66
N GLN A 91 14.01 -34.53 15.60
CA GLN A 91 14.74 -35.26 16.63
C GLN A 91 15.68 -36.34 16.06
N ARG A 92 15.34 -36.93 14.90
CA ARG A 92 16.22 -37.87 14.17
C ARG A 92 17.39 -37.13 13.52
N LEU A 93 17.11 -36.06 12.80
CA LEU A 93 18.13 -35.26 12.10
C LEU A 93 19.15 -34.68 13.08
N GLU A 94 18.69 -34.11 14.19
CA GLU A 94 19.54 -33.49 15.22
C GLU A 94 20.58 -34.48 15.80
N LYS A 95 20.21 -35.76 15.92
CA LYS A 95 21.04 -36.84 16.45
C LYS A 95 22.01 -37.46 15.44
N THR A 96 22.14 -36.90 14.24
CA THR A 96 22.97 -37.45 13.15
C THR A 96 24.19 -36.54 12.86
N PRO A 97 25.29 -36.62 13.63
CA PRO A 97 26.43 -35.72 13.49
C PRO A 97 27.15 -35.84 12.13
N GLU A 98 27.14 -37.00 11.50
CA GLU A 98 27.73 -37.22 10.17
C GLU A 98 26.97 -36.42 9.10
N LEU A 99 25.63 -36.38 9.19
CA LEU A 99 24.80 -35.60 8.29
C LEU A 99 25.05 -34.10 8.45
N ARG A 100 25.26 -33.64 9.69
CA ARG A 100 25.66 -32.25 9.98
C ARG A 100 26.91 -31.85 9.20
N ALA A 101 27.96 -32.68 9.29
CA ALA A 101 29.22 -32.44 8.59
C ALA A 101 29.05 -32.44 7.06
N ARG A 102 28.24 -33.37 6.52
CA ARG A 102 27.93 -33.44 5.09
C ARG A 102 27.18 -32.19 4.59
N LEU A 103 26.18 -31.72 5.34
CA LEU A 103 25.43 -30.51 5.00
C LEU A 103 26.29 -29.24 5.07
N LEU A 104 27.17 -29.14 6.08
CA LEU A 104 28.14 -28.05 6.15
C LEU A 104 29.08 -28.05 4.94
N ASN A 105 29.61 -29.22 4.57
CA ASN A 105 30.45 -29.35 3.38
C ASN A 105 29.67 -28.99 2.10
N TYR A 106 28.43 -29.44 1.97
CA TYR A 106 27.56 -29.10 0.85
C TYR A 106 27.36 -27.57 0.71
N LEU A 107 26.99 -26.90 1.80
CA LEU A 107 26.82 -25.45 1.83
C LEU A 107 28.12 -24.69 1.53
N ASN A 108 29.25 -25.16 2.07
CA ASN A 108 30.56 -24.58 1.78
C ASN A 108 30.97 -24.71 0.30
N ASN A 109 30.40 -25.68 -0.43
CA ASN A 109 30.61 -25.89 -1.86
C ASN A 109 29.47 -25.30 -2.71
N ASP A 110 28.95 -24.13 -2.32
CA ASP A 110 27.86 -23.40 -2.99
C ASP A 110 26.50 -24.12 -3.04
N GLY A 111 26.32 -25.20 -2.27
CA GLY A 111 25.03 -25.83 -2.07
C GLY A 111 23.98 -24.87 -1.52
N ARG A 112 22.70 -25.13 -1.80
CA ARG A 112 21.58 -24.30 -1.38
C ARG A 112 20.55 -25.15 -0.65
N LEU A 113 19.99 -24.63 0.43
CA LEU A 113 18.96 -25.35 1.18
C LEU A 113 17.63 -24.62 1.15
N LEU A 114 16.58 -25.33 0.72
CA LEU A 114 15.21 -24.99 1.10
C LEU A 114 14.89 -25.78 2.37
N LEU A 115 14.44 -25.09 3.41
CA LEU A 115 14.13 -25.68 4.70
C LEU A 115 12.67 -25.36 5.02
N THR A 116 11.86 -26.36 5.36
CA THR A 116 10.42 -26.15 5.62
C THR A 116 9.96 -26.89 6.88
N GLY A 117 9.00 -26.30 7.59
CA GLY A 117 8.52 -26.82 8.88
C GLY A 117 9.62 -26.79 9.93
N TYR A 118 9.84 -27.89 10.64
CA TYR A 118 10.93 -28.02 11.61
C TYR A 118 12.33 -27.92 10.97
N GLY A 119 12.44 -27.98 9.63
CA GLY A 119 13.67 -27.67 8.91
C GLY A 119 14.19 -26.27 9.21
N ALA A 120 13.34 -25.33 9.64
CA ALA A 120 13.75 -23.99 10.06
C ALA A 120 14.69 -23.98 11.29
N LEU A 121 14.83 -25.07 12.04
CA LEU A 121 15.80 -25.22 13.13
C LEU A 121 17.22 -25.57 12.63
N VAL A 122 17.36 -26.04 11.39
CA VAL A 122 18.63 -26.47 10.79
C VAL A 122 19.72 -25.38 10.81
N PRO A 123 19.46 -24.10 10.50
CA PRO A 123 20.51 -23.07 10.51
C PRO A 123 21.21 -22.94 11.86
N HIS A 124 20.46 -23.03 12.96
CA HIS A 124 21.01 -23.03 14.31
C HIS A 124 21.82 -24.31 14.60
N TRP A 125 21.28 -25.48 14.26
CA TRP A 125 21.99 -26.75 14.44
C TRP A 125 23.29 -26.82 13.63
N LEU A 126 23.33 -26.23 12.43
CA LEU A 126 24.55 -26.10 11.63
C LEU A 126 25.53 -25.05 12.20
N GLY A 127 25.15 -24.26 13.20
CA GLY A 127 25.96 -23.16 13.74
C GLY A 127 26.04 -21.95 12.82
N ARG A 128 25.11 -21.81 11.87
CA ARG A 128 24.98 -20.64 10.98
C ARG A 128 24.16 -19.52 11.61
N GLU A 129 23.43 -19.82 12.66
CA GLU A 129 22.59 -18.88 13.40
C GLU A 129 22.80 -19.10 14.90
N ALA A 130 23.11 -18.03 15.62
CA ALA A 130 23.37 -18.10 17.06
C ALA A 130 22.10 -18.39 17.84
N GLN A 131 20.97 -17.80 17.42
CA GLN A 131 19.71 -17.90 18.13
C GLN A 131 18.78 -18.92 17.46
N ALA A 132 18.49 -20.00 18.18
CA ALA A 132 17.48 -20.97 17.74
C ALA A 132 16.10 -20.30 17.58
N PRO A 133 15.39 -20.54 16.46
CA PRO A 133 13.98 -20.17 16.37
C PRO A 133 13.15 -20.98 17.36
N GLU A 134 11.98 -20.47 17.70
CA GLU A 134 11.03 -21.07 18.63
C GLU A 134 9.97 -21.85 17.88
N VAL A 135 9.32 -22.80 18.57
CA VAL A 135 8.19 -23.55 18.04
C VAL A 135 6.93 -23.09 18.77
N HIS A 136 6.07 -22.35 18.08
CA HIS A 136 4.76 -21.94 18.57
C HIS A 136 3.68 -22.77 17.91
N ALA A 137 2.64 -23.15 18.67
CA ALA A 137 1.53 -23.87 18.09
C ALA A 137 0.38 -22.90 17.76
N ARG A 138 -0.05 -22.89 16.50
CA ARG A 138 -1.13 -22.07 15.98
C ARG A 138 -2.40 -22.90 15.86
N GLN A 139 -3.49 -22.39 16.42
CA GLN A 139 -4.82 -22.91 16.15
C GLN A 139 -5.27 -22.36 14.80
N ILE A 140 -5.74 -23.26 13.94
CA ILE A 140 -6.34 -22.94 12.64
C ILE A 140 -7.71 -23.57 12.64
N LYS A 141 -8.75 -22.76 12.48
CA LYS A 141 -10.15 -23.19 12.44
C LYS A 141 -10.65 -23.29 11.01
N ASP A 142 -11.53 -24.24 10.76
CA ASP A 142 -12.33 -24.21 9.53
C ASP A 142 -13.45 -23.17 9.67
N ASN A 143 -13.07 -21.91 9.46
CA ASN A 143 -13.96 -20.76 9.60
C ASN A 143 -14.18 -20.07 8.26
N TRP A 144 -14.43 -20.89 7.21
CA TRP A 144 -14.69 -20.50 5.83
C TRP A 144 -13.54 -19.74 5.16
N ASN A 145 -13.37 -18.45 5.51
CA ASN A 145 -12.35 -17.57 4.91
C ASN A 145 -11.44 -16.87 5.93
N PHE A 146 -11.80 -16.87 7.21
CA PHE A 146 -11.24 -15.91 8.18
C PHE A 146 -10.01 -16.41 8.92
N ASP A 147 -9.67 -17.70 8.82
CA ASP A 147 -8.50 -18.26 9.51
C ASP A 147 -7.42 -18.79 8.55
N LYS A 148 -7.44 -18.34 7.29
CA LYS A 148 -6.38 -18.56 6.30
C LYS A 148 -5.05 -18.02 6.82
N LYS A 149 -3.98 -18.79 6.64
CA LYS A 149 -2.61 -18.44 7.07
C LYS A 149 -1.67 -18.31 5.90
N GLY A 150 -0.74 -17.36 6.02
CA GLY A 150 0.11 -16.94 4.93
C GLY A 150 1.39 -16.28 5.37
N LEU A 151 2.07 -15.70 4.39
CA LEU A 151 3.32 -14.98 4.54
C LEU A 151 3.23 -13.64 3.80
N GLN A 152 3.71 -12.57 4.43
CA GLN A 152 3.78 -11.23 3.84
C GLN A 152 5.23 -10.75 3.83
N SER A 153 5.78 -10.46 2.65
CA SER A 153 7.08 -9.81 2.54
C SER A 153 7.03 -8.36 3.02
N PHE A 154 8.18 -7.77 3.28
CA PHE A 154 8.26 -6.39 3.70
C PHE A 154 7.77 -5.44 2.58
N ARG A 155 8.56 -5.27 1.52
CA ARG A 155 8.27 -4.40 0.37
C ARG A 155 8.40 -5.12 -0.97
N GLY A 156 8.64 -6.44 -0.94
CA GLY A 156 8.85 -7.28 -2.11
C GLY A 156 10.00 -8.26 -1.92
N HIS A 157 9.85 -9.46 -2.47
CA HIS A 157 10.89 -10.47 -2.55
C HIS A 157 10.59 -11.43 -3.72
N PRO A 158 11.60 -11.96 -4.45
CA PRO A 158 11.37 -12.84 -5.60
C PRO A 158 10.46 -14.05 -5.31
N VAL A 159 10.51 -14.57 -4.09
CA VAL A 159 9.66 -15.71 -3.66
C VAL A 159 8.15 -15.42 -3.73
N PHE A 160 7.75 -14.15 -3.80
CA PHE A 160 6.36 -13.70 -3.97
C PHE A 160 6.06 -13.17 -5.38
N ALA A 161 6.88 -13.49 -6.38
CA ALA A 161 6.59 -13.15 -7.78
C ALA A 161 5.26 -13.79 -8.22
N GLY A 162 4.35 -12.99 -8.78
CA GLY A 162 2.98 -13.43 -9.11
C GLY A 162 2.07 -13.65 -7.89
N LEU A 163 2.53 -13.31 -6.69
CA LEU A 163 1.81 -13.44 -5.42
C LEU A 163 1.72 -12.09 -4.69
N PHE A 164 1.81 -10.99 -5.43
CA PHE A 164 1.54 -9.62 -4.97
C PHE A 164 2.26 -9.22 -3.67
N GLY A 165 3.51 -9.67 -3.48
CA GLY A 165 4.31 -9.37 -2.29
C GLY A 165 3.94 -10.16 -1.02
N GLY A 166 2.89 -10.99 -1.06
CA GLY A 166 2.46 -11.81 0.06
C GLY A 166 1.20 -12.60 -0.25
N THR A 167 1.08 -13.82 0.29
CA THR A 167 -0.06 -14.69 -0.01
C THR A 167 -0.43 -15.60 1.15
N PHE A 168 -1.66 -16.10 1.13
CA PHE A 168 -2.09 -17.22 1.96
C PHE A 168 -1.66 -18.53 1.30
N ILE A 169 -1.03 -19.40 2.08
CA ILE A 169 -0.51 -20.71 1.61
C ILE A 169 -1.16 -21.89 2.32
N PHE A 170 -2.00 -21.64 3.33
CA PHE A 170 -2.69 -22.71 4.05
C PHE A 170 -4.12 -22.31 4.44
N ASP A 171 -5.06 -23.17 4.08
CA ASP A 171 -6.48 -23.12 4.47
C ASP A 171 -7.01 -24.53 4.69
N GLY A 172 -7.32 -24.87 5.95
CA GLY A 172 -7.71 -26.21 6.35
C GLY A 172 -9.21 -26.42 6.32
N ASP A 173 -9.65 -27.67 6.12
CA ASP A 173 -11.05 -28.13 6.10
C ASP A 173 -11.57 -28.62 7.46
N ARG A 174 -10.77 -28.42 8.51
CA ARG A 174 -11.12 -28.75 9.90
C ARG A 174 -10.25 -27.98 10.86
N ASP A 175 -10.77 -27.81 12.06
CA ASP A 175 -10.01 -27.31 13.20
C ASP A 175 -8.79 -28.17 13.47
N GLN A 176 -7.62 -27.54 13.48
CA GLN A 176 -6.35 -28.21 13.69
C GLN A 176 -5.32 -27.28 14.32
N ARG A 177 -4.34 -27.89 14.97
CA ARG A 177 -3.22 -27.20 15.58
C ARG A 177 -1.95 -27.50 14.79
N LEU A 178 -1.34 -26.47 14.22
CA LEU A 178 -0.11 -26.59 13.42
C LEU A 178 1.06 -25.86 14.09
N PRO A 179 2.29 -26.41 14.02
CA PRO A 179 3.49 -25.72 14.47
C PRO A 179 3.88 -24.60 13.49
N LEU A 180 4.28 -23.46 14.06
CA LEU A 180 4.98 -22.37 13.41
C LEU A 180 6.35 -22.25 14.07
N ILE A 181 7.41 -22.29 13.28
CA ILE A 181 8.79 -22.25 13.71
C ILE A 181 9.41 -20.94 13.24
N GLY A 182 9.81 -20.07 14.15
CA GLY A 182 10.30 -18.75 13.76
C GLY A 182 10.77 -17.91 14.92
N TYR A 183 10.84 -16.60 14.70
CA TYR A 183 11.23 -15.63 15.72
C TYR A 183 10.02 -14.80 16.11
N PHE A 184 9.62 -14.88 17.38
CA PHE A 184 8.40 -14.25 17.87
C PHE A 184 8.67 -13.08 18.82
N GLY A 185 7.71 -12.16 18.95
CA GLY A 185 7.77 -11.03 19.89
C GLY A 185 8.97 -10.13 19.61
N ASP A 186 9.88 -9.99 20.57
CA ASP A 186 11.10 -9.16 20.44
C ASP A 186 12.32 -9.93 19.91
N ARG A 187 12.20 -11.26 19.77
CA ARG A 187 13.27 -12.12 19.24
C ARG A 187 13.43 -11.92 17.74
N TYR A 188 14.68 -11.93 17.29
CA TYR A 188 15.04 -11.65 15.91
C TYR A 188 16.27 -12.48 15.55
N PRO A 189 16.39 -13.03 14.33
CA PRO A 189 17.60 -13.76 13.92
C PRO A 189 18.84 -12.85 13.99
N GLU A 190 19.99 -13.40 14.40
CA GLU A 190 21.22 -12.62 14.49
C GLU A 190 21.93 -12.55 13.14
N ASN A 191 21.97 -13.67 12.42
CA ASN A 191 22.65 -13.80 11.13
C ASN A 191 21.67 -13.88 9.95
N GLY A 192 20.45 -14.35 10.21
CA GLY A 192 19.39 -14.43 9.21
C GLY A 192 18.74 -13.09 8.88
N ARG A 193 18.27 -12.94 7.64
CA ARG A 193 17.47 -11.80 7.17
C ARG A 193 16.01 -12.21 7.06
N VAL A 194 15.11 -11.48 7.73
CA VAL A 194 13.68 -11.82 7.70
C VAL A 194 13.06 -11.37 6.39
N VAL A 195 12.71 -12.34 5.55
CA VAL A 195 12.07 -12.13 4.26
C VAL A 195 10.57 -11.84 4.43
N ALA A 196 9.89 -12.65 5.26
CA ALA A 196 8.44 -12.53 5.45
C ALA A 196 8.00 -12.91 6.86
N VAL A 197 6.84 -12.34 7.21
CA VAL A 197 6.17 -12.52 8.49
C VAL A 197 4.81 -13.18 8.29
N GLU A 198 4.21 -13.70 9.35
CA GLU A 198 2.89 -14.32 9.28
C GLU A 198 1.83 -13.31 8.80
N LYS A 199 0.99 -13.78 7.88
CA LYS A 199 -0.23 -13.10 7.44
C LYS A 199 -1.43 -13.93 7.86
N SER A 200 -2.45 -13.30 8.42
CA SER A 200 -3.73 -13.97 8.67
C SER A 200 -4.89 -12.99 8.52
N TYR A 201 -5.93 -13.41 7.80
CA TYR A 201 -7.02 -12.51 7.41
C TYR A 201 -6.44 -11.18 6.89
N ILE A 202 -6.88 -10.04 7.40
CA ILE A 202 -6.42 -8.72 6.97
C ILE A 202 -5.23 -8.18 7.79
N THR A 203 -4.56 -9.01 8.59
CA THR A 203 -3.47 -8.61 9.49
C THR A 203 -2.09 -9.11 9.02
N VAL A 204 -1.08 -8.26 9.16
CA VAL A 204 0.35 -8.56 8.99
C VAL A 204 1.01 -8.58 10.37
N HIS A 205 1.52 -9.74 10.79
CA HIS A 205 2.09 -9.94 12.12
C HIS A 205 3.60 -9.79 12.10
N ASP A 206 4.12 -8.56 12.10
CA ASP A 206 5.56 -8.27 12.08
C ASP A 206 6.37 -8.86 13.25
N THR A 207 5.68 -9.32 14.31
CA THR A 207 6.20 -10.06 15.45
C THR A 207 6.21 -11.58 15.28
N SER A 208 5.79 -12.12 14.13
CA SER A 208 5.77 -13.55 13.83
C SER A 208 6.58 -13.79 12.55
N ARG A 209 7.89 -13.99 12.69
CA ARG A 209 8.86 -13.99 11.58
C ARG A 209 9.13 -15.42 11.15
N LEU A 210 8.53 -15.81 10.03
CA LEU A 210 8.43 -17.22 9.61
C LEU A 210 9.23 -17.55 8.36
N LEU A 211 9.68 -16.56 7.59
CA LEU A 211 10.53 -16.80 6.41
C LEU A 211 11.85 -16.06 6.58
N VAL A 212 12.95 -16.80 6.70
CA VAL A 212 14.30 -16.25 6.97
C VAL A 212 15.29 -16.75 5.94
N GLU A 213 16.07 -15.83 5.38
CA GLU A 213 17.18 -16.13 4.48
C GLU A 213 18.53 -16.05 5.21
N TYR A 214 19.42 -17.00 4.93
CA TYR A 214 20.79 -17.02 5.40
C TYR A 214 21.74 -17.01 4.19
N PRO A 215 22.52 -15.93 3.96
CA PRO A 215 23.20 -15.74 2.69
C PRO A 215 24.56 -16.45 2.54
N ALA A 216 25.22 -16.94 3.61
CA ALA A 216 26.61 -17.41 3.48
C ALA A 216 27.12 -18.42 4.54
N PRO A 217 28.18 -19.19 4.17
CA PRO A 217 28.43 -19.75 2.84
C PRO A 217 27.36 -20.79 2.51
N GLY A 218 26.87 -20.76 1.26
CA GLY A 218 25.66 -21.47 0.86
C GLY A 218 24.40 -20.73 1.30
N LYS A 219 23.52 -20.38 0.36
CA LYS A 219 22.25 -19.69 0.66
C LYS A 219 21.22 -20.71 1.19
N MET A 220 20.62 -20.42 2.34
CA MET A 220 19.52 -21.19 2.91
C MET A 220 18.27 -20.32 3.00
N LEU A 221 17.11 -20.88 2.70
CA LEU A 221 15.81 -20.24 2.88
C LEU A 221 14.95 -21.12 3.79
N ALA A 222 14.59 -20.60 4.96
CA ALA A 222 13.83 -21.30 5.98
C ALA A 222 12.39 -20.81 6.06
N VAL A 223 11.43 -21.68 5.70
CA VAL A 223 9.98 -21.47 5.82
C VAL A 223 9.45 -22.20 7.05
N GLY A 224 9.12 -21.44 8.08
CA GLY A 224 8.82 -21.90 9.42
C GLY A 224 7.56 -22.73 9.62
N GLY A 225 6.70 -22.89 8.62
CA GLY A 225 5.46 -23.65 8.78
C GLY A 225 4.53 -23.48 7.59
N LEU A 226 3.32 -24.02 7.71
CA LEU A 226 2.23 -23.92 6.72
C LEU A 226 2.49 -24.64 5.37
N VAL A 227 3.58 -25.40 5.27
CA VAL A 227 3.90 -26.24 4.11
C VAL A 227 3.47 -27.67 4.44
N TYR A 228 2.37 -28.13 3.82
CA TYR A 228 1.85 -29.49 3.99
C TYR A 228 1.21 -29.99 2.69
N PHE A 229 1.43 -31.27 2.37
CA PHE A 229 0.93 -31.94 1.17
C PHE A 229 -0.06 -33.07 1.49
N ALA A 230 0.13 -33.79 2.60
CA ALA A 230 -0.76 -34.88 3.03
C ALA A 230 -2.01 -34.39 3.76
N ARG A 231 -2.09 -33.08 4.06
CA ARG A 231 -3.25 -32.41 4.65
C ARG A 231 -4.08 -31.75 3.56
N THR A 232 -5.39 -31.72 3.74
CA THR A 232 -6.26 -30.89 2.89
C THR A 232 -5.85 -29.44 3.02
N ASN A 233 -5.66 -28.79 1.88
CA ASN A 233 -5.33 -27.38 1.79
C ASN A 233 -6.08 -26.77 0.60
N ARG A 234 -7.10 -25.94 0.86
CA ARG A 234 -7.87 -25.27 -0.21
C ARG A 234 -7.03 -24.27 -1.02
N LEU A 235 -5.82 -23.95 -0.53
CA LEU A 235 -4.87 -23.03 -1.16
C LEU A 235 -3.62 -23.72 -1.71
N ALA A 236 -3.69 -25.02 -2.01
CA ALA A 236 -2.57 -25.78 -2.57
C ALA A 236 -1.93 -25.09 -3.78
N TYR A 237 -2.73 -24.54 -4.71
CA TYR A 237 -2.23 -23.82 -5.89
C TYR A 237 -1.37 -22.59 -5.56
N ARG A 238 -1.62 -21.92 -4.42
CA ARG A 238 -0.78 -20.79 -3.95
C ARG A 238 0.49 -21.27 -3.26
N LEU A 239 0.38 -22.36 -2.48
CA LEU A 239 1.53 -23.03 -1.89
C LEU A 239 2.50 -23.51 -2.99
N ASP A 240 1.96 -24.13 -4.04
CA ASP A 240 2.73 -24.61 -5.20
C ASP A 240 3.51 -23.46 -5.84
N LYS A 241 2.83 -22.35 -6.18
CA LYS A 241 3.50 -21.19 -6.77
C LYS A 241 4.58 -20.60 -5.86
N PHE A 242 4.31 -20.52 -4.56
CA PHE A 242 5.26 -20.00 -3.57
C PHE A 242 6.51 -20.89 -3.48
N LEU A 243 6.34 -22.22 -3.41
CA LEU A 243 7.45 -23.16 -3.35
C LEU A 243 8.25 -23.17 -4.66
N GLU A 244 7.59 -23.14 -5.82
CA GLU A 244 8.25 -22.99 -7.13
C GLU A 244 9.17 -21.76 -7.11
N ASN A 245 8.65 -20.60 -6.70
CA ASN A 245 9.44 -19.38 -6.61
C ASN A 245 10.62 -19.51 -5.62
N CYS A 246 10.47 -20.26 -4.52
CA CYS A 246 11.55 -20.51 -3.57
C CYS A 246 12.70 -21.31 -4.20
N PHE A 247 12.37 -22.38 -4.95
CA PHE A 247 13.37 -23.15 -5.70
C PHE A 247 14.07 -22.30 -6.75
N LEU A 248 13.30 -21.56 -7.57
CA LEU A 248 13.86 -20.71 -8.62
C LEU A 248 14.72 -19.56 -8.05
N TYR A 249 14.35 -19.00 -6.89
CA TYR A 249 15.14 -18.00 -6.20
C TYR A 249 16.47 -18.57 -5.66
N LEU A 250 16.45 -19.75 -5.03
CA LEU A 250 17.66 -20.43 -4.57
C LEU A 250 18.57 -20.86 -5.73
N ALA A 251 17.98 -21.12 -6.90
CA ALA A 251 18.68 -21.42 -8.15
C ALA A 251 19.28 -20.20 -8.85
N ASP A 252 19.03 -18.99 -8.33
CA ASP A 252 19.33 -17.70 -8.96
C ASP A 252 18.66 -17.52 -10.35
N SER A 253 17.54 -18.22 -10.58
CA SER A 253 16.73 -18.14 -11.81
C SER A 253 15.55 -17.16 -11.70
N LEU A 254 15.21 -16.74 -10.48
CA LEU A 254 14.18 -15.73 -10.20
C LEU A 254 14.75 -14.67 -9.26
N LEU A 255 15.06 -13.49 -9.77
CA LEU A 255 15.74 -12.42 -9.02
C LEU A 255 14.94 -11.11 -8.92
N ASN A 256 13.78 -11.03 -9.59
CA ASN A 256 12.92 -9.86 -9.57
C ASN A 256 11.61 -10.13 -8.83
N PRO A 257 11.07 -9.17 -8.06
CA PRO A 257 11.69 -7.87 -7.75
C PRO A 257 12.91 -8.03 -6.81
N PRO A 258 13.79 -7.01 -6.68
CA PRO A 258 14.90 -7.06 -5.74
C PRO A 258 14.44 -7.41 -4.31
N PRO A 259 15.19 -8.25 -3.58
CA PRO A 259 14.78 -8.70 -2.25
C PRO A 259 14.83 -7.56 -1.24
N THR A 260 13.74 -7.41 -0.48
CA THR A 260 13.66 -6.54 0.70
C THR A 260 13.43 -7.39 1.94
N TYR A 261 13.83 -6.86 3.09
CA TYR A 261 13.77 -7.58 4.36
C TYR A 261 13.11 -6.72 5.41
N TRP A 262 12.31 -7.36 6.25
CA TRP A 262 11.92 -6.77 7.52
C TRP A 262 13.20 -6.50 8.33
N GLN A 263 13.20 -5.50 9.19
CA GLN A 263 14.35 -5.20 10.05
C GLN A 263 13.90 -5.02 11.50
N LYS A 264 14.85 -5.15 12.42
CA LYS A 264 14.65 -4.79 13.82
C LYS A 264 15.00 -3.32 14.00
N TYR A 265 14.02 -2.53 14.44
CA TYR A 265 14.19 -1.10 14.69
C TYR A 265 14.08 -0.79 16.18
N ARG A 266 14.62 0.35 16.59
CA ARG A 266 14.46 0.87 17.96
C ARG A 266 13.16 1.64 18.13
N LEU A 267 12.60 2.10 17.01
CA LEU A 267 11.48 3.03 16.92
C LEU A 267 11.78 4.35 17.64
N GLN A 268 12.98 4.87 17.40
CA GLN A 268 13.45 6.13 17.96
C GLN A 268 13.87 7.08 16.85
N PRO A 269 13.36 8.33 16.84
CA PRO A 269 13.78 9.31 15.85
C PRO A 269 15.27 9.66 15.98
N VAL A 270 15.97 9.69 14.85
CA VAL A 270 17.39 10.00 14.73
C VAL A 270 17.56 11.35 14.03
N GLU A 271 18.19 12.29 14.72
CA GLU A 271 18.56 13.59 14.13
C GLU A 271 19.79 13.44 13.25
N GLY A 272 19.80 14.10 12.10
CA GLY A 272 20.96 14.18 11.22
C GLY A 272 20.91 15.37 10.28
N ASP A 273 22.01 15.63 9.58
CA ASP A 273 22.10 16.71 8.61
C ASP A 273 21.35 16.34 7.32
N PRO A 274 20.30 17.08 6.95
CA PRO A 274 19.63 16.82 5.70
C PRO A 274 20.52 17.18 4.53
N ALA A 275 20.40 16.41 3.47
CA ALA A 275 21.17 16.66 2.28
C ALA A 275 20.70 17.95 1.55
N PRO A 276 21.60 18.63 0.81
CA PRO A 276 21.33 19.99 0.34
C PRO A 276 20.17 20.10 -0.64
N LEU A 277 19.29 21.08 -0.40
CA LEU A 277 18.19 21.44 -1.30
C LEU A 277 18.42 22.81 -1.94
N SER A 278 18.36 22.87 -3.28
CA SER A 278 18.29 24.14 -4.01
C SER A 278 16.86 24.67 -3.97
N VAL A 279 16.71 25.91 -3.51
CA VAL A 279 15.42 26.61 -3.44
C VAL A 279 15.26 27.47 -4.71
N PRO A 280 14.28 27.18 -5.57
CA PRO A 280 14.01 28.02 -6.74
C PRO A 280 13.37 29.35 -6.30
N ALA A 281 13.37 30.33 -7.21
CA ALA A 281 12.64 31.57 -6.98
C ALA A 281 11.14 31.27 -6.81
N GLU A 282 10.55 31.79 -5.73
CA GLU A 282 9.12 31.66 -5.49
C GLU A 282 8.35 32.53 -6.49
N GLN A 283 7.44 31.91 -7.24
CA GLN A 283 6.53 32.67 -8.09
C GLN A 283 5.35 33.20 -7.25
N PRO A 284 4.92 34.45 -7.48
CA PRO A 284 3.78 35.02 -6.78
C PRO A 284 2.50 34.27 -7.17
N LEU A 285 1.62 34.11 -6.19
CA LEU A 285 0.25 33.64 -6.37
C LEU A 285 -0.63 34.66 -5.64
N GLN A 286 -1.64 35.16 -6.32
CA GLN A 286 -2.63 36.08 -5.72
C GLN A 286 -3.97 35.37 -5.66
N ILE A 287 -4.50 35.15 -4.45
CA ILE A 287 -5.73 34.38 -4.25
C ILE A 287 -6.90 35.01 -5.04
N ASP A 288 -6.99 36.33 -5.13
CA ASP A 288 -8.05 37.04 -5.87
C ASP A 288 -8.03 36.85 -7.39
N ARG A 289 -6.92 36.35 -7.95
CA ARG A 289 -6.76 36.13 -9.38
C ARG A 289 -6.83 34.67 -9.78
N LEU A 290 -7.14 33.79 -8.83
CA LEU A 290 -7.24 32.36 -9.11
C LEU A 290 -8.47 32.06 -9.97
N PRO A 291 -8.34 31.24 -11.02
CA PRO A 291 -9.49 30.76 -11.76
C PRO A 291 -10.36 29.86 -10.86
N ALA A 292 -11.57 29.53 -11.31
CA ALA A 292 -12.47 28.65 -10.57
C ALA A 292 -13.05 27.59 -11.50
N SER A 293 -13.19 26.34 -11.03
CA SER A 293 -13.87 25.28 -11.78
C SER A 293 -15.37 25.56 -11.96
N GLY A 294 -15.95 26.40 -11.11
CA GLY A 294 -17.33 26.89 -11.19
C GLY A 294 -18.27 26.27 -10.17
N LEU A 295 -17.90 25.14 -9.56
CA LEU A 295 -18.59 24.59 -8.39
C LEU A 295 -18.04 25.22 -7.11
N GLU A 296 -18.95 25.60 -6.22
CA GLU A 296 -18.58 26.29 -4.99
C GLU A 296 -19.58 26.02 -3.87
N LEU A 297 -19.06 25.87 -2.66
CA LEU A 297 -19.81 25.86 -1.41
C LEU A 297 -19.24 26.96 -0.51
N THR A 298 -20.11 27.81 0.04
CA THR A 298 -19.71 28.90 0.94
C THR A 298 -20.41 28.78 2.28
N ARG A 299 -19.70 29.06 3.38
CA ARG A 299 -20.29 29.18 4.73
C ARG A 299 -19.66 30.33 5.50
N ASP A 300 -20.50 31.05 6.23
CA ASP A 300 -20.10 32.12 7.14
C ASP A 300 -21.06 32.15 8.34
N PRO A 301 -20.63 31.76 9.56
CA PRO A 301 -19.27 31.30 9.88
C PRO A 301 -19.00 29.86 9.39
N ALA A 302 -17.72 29.51 9.32
CA ALA A 302 -17.22 28.14 9.19
C ALA A 302 -17.73 27.26 10.35
N THR A 303 -17.85 25.95 10.10
CA THR A 303 -18.30 24.99 11.12
C THR A 303 -17.31 23.83 11.28
N GLU A 304 -17.56 22.94 12.25
CA GLU A 304 -16.76 21.72 12.45
C GLU A 304 -16.98 20.64 11.38
N ASN A 305 -17.55 21.01 10.23
CA ASN A 305 -17.75 20.11 9.11
C ASN A 305 -16.41 19.60 8.57
N TYR A 306 -16.40 18.31 8.23
CA TYR A 306 -15.27 17.66 7.57
C TYR A 306 -15.12 18.17 6.14
N PHE A 307 -13.87 18.36 5.72
CA PHE A 307 -13.51 18.55 4.32
C PHE A 307 -12.39 17.60 3.93
N ASP A 308 -12.31 17.32 2.64
CA ASP A 308 -11.17 16.67 2.03
C ASP A 308 -10.87 17.28 0.65
N LEU A 309 -9.59 17.39 0.34
CA LEU A 309 -9.06 17.85 -0.93
C LEU A 309 -8.10 16.79 -1.43
N ALA A 310 -8.42 16.16 -2.56
CA ALA A 310 -7.60 15.08 -3.10
C ALA A 310 -7.24 15.33 -4.57
N GLY A 311 -5.95 15.26 -4.87
CA GLY A 311 -5.46 14.99 -6.21
C GLY A 311 -5.31 13.49 -6.45
N ARG A 312 -4.59 13.10 -7.50
CA ARG A 312 -4.28 11.69 -7.79
C ARG A 312 -3.30 11.08 -6.80
N ARG A 313 -2.50 11.89 -6.10
CA ARG A 313 -1.40 11.43 -5.23
C ARG A 313 -1.44 12.01 -3.82
N ALA A 314 -2.17 13.09 -3.60
CA ALA A 314 -2.17 13.89 -2.39
C ALA A 314 -3.59 14.01 -1.84
N LEU A 315 -3.76 13.86 -0.54
CA LEU A 315 -5.04 13.98 0.17
C LEU A 315 -4.84 14.80 1.44
N ILE A 316 -5.50 15.95 1.52
CA ILE A 316 -5.49 16.85 2.66
C ILE A 316 -6.88 16.84 3.30
N MET A 317 -6.96 16.60 4.61
CA MET A 317 -8.22 16.46 5.33
C MET A 317 -8.23 17.29 6.62
N GLY A 318 -9.41 17.75 7.02
CA GLY A 318 -9.59 18.41 8.31
C GLY A 318 -10.99 18.99 8.48
N ARG A 319 -11.09 20.09 9.22
CA ARG A 319 -12.34 20.81 9.48
C ARG A 319 -12.32 22.20 8.87
N GLU A 320 -13.48 22.78 8.60
CA GLU A 320 -13.56 24.10 7.97
C GLU A 320 -13.02 25.22 8.85
N THR A 321 -13.02 25.06 10.18
CA THR A 321 -12.62 26.08 11.16
C THR A 321 -11.14 26.44 11.15
N GLY A 322 -10.24 25.51 10.85
CA GLY A 322 -8.81 25.80 10.81
C GLY A 322 -7.91 24.58 10.83
N GLY A 323 -6.62 24.80 10.62
CA GLY A 323 -5.60 23.75 10.64
C GLY A 323 -5.80 22.68 9.57
N ILE A 324 -5.00 21.61 9.67
CA ILE A 324 -5.11 20.37 8.88
C ILE A 324 -4.97 19.20 9.85
N GLU A 325 -5.95 18.29 9.85
CA GLU A 325 -5.89 17.10 10.70
C GLU A 325 -4.87 16.11 10.14
N GLU A 326 -4.91 15.85 8.84
CA GLU A 326 -4.03 14.89 8.17
C GLU A 326 -3.69 15.30 6.73
N PHE A 327 -2.45 15.01 6.34
CA PHE A 327 -2.01 15.05 4.94
C PHE A 327 -1.36 13.71 4.58
N TRP A 328 -1.96 13.01 3.63
CA TRP A 328 -1.44 11.80 3.00
C TRP A 328 -0.87 12.08 1.62
N VAL A 329 0.25 11.44 1.32
CA VAL A 329 0.70 11.20 -0.06
C VAL A 329 0.74 9.69 -0.25
N HIS A 330 -0.16 9.15 -1.07
CA HIS A 330 -0.37 7.70 -1.10
C HIS A 330 0.96 6.97 -1.38
N PRO A 331 1.36 6.00 -0.52
CA PRO A 331 0.52 5.31 0.47
C PRO A 331 0.77 5.65 1.95
N PHE A 332 1.25 6.85 2.30
CA PHE A 332 1.61 7.17 3.70
C PHE A 332 1.24 8.60 4.12
N ARG A 333 1.07 8.79 5.44
CA ARG A 333 0.80 10.09 6.05
C ARG A 333 2.10 10.86 6.24
N ILE A 334 2.13 12.10 5.75
CA ILE A 334 3.30 13.00 5.88
C ILE A 334 3.11 14.01 7.00
N ILE A 335 1.86 14.38 7.32
CA ILE A 335 1.53 15.34 8.38
C ILE A 335 0.29 14.87 9.14
N ARG A 336 0.30 15.11 10.45
CA ARG A 336 -0.90 15.21 11.26
C ARG A 336 -0.84 16.38 12.23
N ASP A 337 -2.00 16.79 12.71
CA ASP A 337 -2.17 17.83 13.75
C ASP A 337 -1.48 19.16 13.36
N LEU A 338 -1.59 19.59 12.10
CA LEU A 338 -1.03 20.88 11.68
C LEU A 338 -1.90 22.02 12.20
N GLN A 339 -1.29 22.87 13.01
CA GLN A 339 -1.91 24.04 13.59
C GLN A 339 -1.20 25.30 13.13
N VAL A 340 -1.99 26.35 12.93
CA VAL A 340 -1.51 27.67 12.52
C VAL A 340 -1.92 28.68 13.58
N GLY A 341 -0.95 29.44 14.08
CA GLY A 341 -1.16 30.52 15.02
C GLY A 341 -0.65 31.85 14.46
N LEU A 342 -1.27 32.95 14.89
CA LEU A 342 -0.87 34.30 14.59
C LEU A 342 -0.49 35.02 15.88
N GLN A 343 0.77 35.40 15.99
CA GLN A 343 1.23 36.23 17.08
C GLN A 343 1.08 37.72 16.73
N VAL A 344 0.43 38.46 17.63
CA VAL A 344 0.24 39.91 17.58
C VAL A 344 0.69 40.52 18.92
N GLY A 345 1.79 41.27 18.92
CA GLY A 345 2.42 41.70 20.17
C GLY A 345 2.78 40.48 21.02
N ASP A 346 2.38 40.46 22.29
CA ASP A 346 2.62 39.33 23.21
C ASP A 346 1.49 38.27 23.20
N SER A 347 0.46 38.47 22.38
CA SER A 347 -0.67 37.54 22.27
C SER A 347 -0.49 36.56 21.12
N LEU A 348 -0.83 35.28 21.36
CA LEU A 348 -0.88 34.22 20.34
C LEU A 348 -2.34 33.82 20.11
N LEU A 349 -2.80 33.91 18.86
CA LEU A 349 -4.14 33.53 18.43
C LEU A 349 -4.06 32.30 17.54
N TRP A 350 -4.70 31.18 17.92
CA TRP A 350 -4.80 30.02 17.04
C TRP A 350 -5.93 30.21 16.03
N LEU A 351 -5.66 29.94 14.75
CA LEU A 351 -6.61 30.24 13.68
C LEU A 351 -7.89 29.40 13.77
N ASP A 352 -7.82 28.17 14.27
CA ASP A 352 -8.97 27.28 14.50
C ASP A 352 -9.94 27.79 15.58
N ALA A 353 -9.50 28.73 16.43
CA ALA A 353 -10.32 29.39 17.44
C ALA A 353 -10.88 30.75 16.97
N LEU A 354 -10.51 31.22 15.77
CA LEU A 354 -11.00 32.49 15.22
C LEU A 354 -12.22 32.26 14.32
N PRO A 355 -13.20 33.18 14.32
CA PRO A 355 -14.26 33.18 13.31
C PRO A 355 -13.65 33.27 11.91
N ALA A 356 -14.05 32.34 11.05
CA ALA A 356 -13.66 32.31 9.65
C ALA A 356 -14.89 32.16 8.76
N SER A 357 -14.84 32.69 7.56
CA SER A 357 -15.71 32.21 6.47
C SER A 357 -14.94 31.26 5.58
N VAL A 358 -15.64 30.32 4.95
CA VAL A 358 -15.04 29.33 4.03
C VAL A 358 -15.68 29.34 2.67
N GLN A 359 -14.84 29.10 1.67
CA GLN A 359 -15.22 28.81 0.29
C GLN A 359 -14.52 27.52 -0.13
N ILE A 360 -15.30 26.50 -0.46
CA ILE A 360 -14.83 25.19 -0.89
C ILE A 360 -15.14 25.04 -2.37
N ARG A 361 -14.11 24.75 -3.15
CA ARG A 361 -14.18 24.36 -4.55
C ARG A 361 -13.58 22.96 -4.71
N PRO A 362 -13.91 22.23 -5.78
CA PRO A 362 -13.28 20.94 -6.07
C PRO A 362 -11.75 20.94 -5.96
N GLU A 363 -11.11 22.03 -6.38
CA GLU A 363 -9.66 22.19 -6.42
C GLU A 363 -9.02 22.74 -5.14
N ALA A 364 -9.79 23.37 -4.23
CA ALA A 364 -9.21 24.07 -3.06
C ALA A 364 -10.22 24.46 -1.97
N LEU A 365 -9.68 24.72 -0.77
CA LEU A 365 -10.39 25.37 0.34
C LEU A 365 -9.75 26.74 0.59
N LEU A 366 -10.58 27.78 0.63
CA LEU A 366 -10.20 29.12 1.05
C LEU A 366 -10.88 29.43 2.38
N ARG A 367 -10.10 29.85 3.37
CA ARG A 367 -10.58 30.40 4.64
C ARG A 367 -10.24 31.89 4.72
N GLN A 368 -11.16 32.68 5.25
CA GLN A 368 -10.93 34.10 5.53
C GLN A 368 -11.18 34.36 7.01
N TYR A 369 -10.12 34.72 7.71
CA TYR A 369 -10.14 35.04 9.14
C TYR A 369 -10.23 36.54 9.36
N GLN A 370 -11.04 36.94 10.33
CA GLN A 370 -11.01 38.29 10.87
C GLN A 370 -10.05 38.33 12.06
N THR A 371 -8.98 39.12 11.96
CA THR A 371 -7.95 39.23 13.01
C THR A 371 -7.89 40.65 13.58
N PRO A 372 -7.24 40.86 14.74
CA PRO A 372 -7.00 42.22 15.27
C PRO A 372 -6.09 43.10 14.40
N LEU A 373 -5.41 42.54 13.40
CA LEU A 373 -4.51 43.27 12.50
C LEU A 373 -5.11 43.56 11.12
N GLY A 374 -6.28 42.99 10.83
CA GLY A 374 -6.88 43.00 9.50
C GLY A 374 -7.34 41.60 9.09
N ARG A 375 -7.50 41.39 7.79
CA ARG A 375 -7.93 40.14 7.17
C ARG A 375 -6.74 39.23 6.90
N LEU A 376 -6.89 37.96 7.24
CA LEU A 376 -5.96 36.90 6.85
C LEU A 376 -6.71 35.89 5.98
N ARG A 377 -6.18 35.61 4.79
CA ARG A 377 -6.70 34.54 3.93
C ARG A 377 -5.76 33.36 3.94
N GLU A 378 -6.32 32.17 4.03
CA GLU A 378 -5.61 30.89 3.94
C GLU A 378 -6.18 30.11 2.77
N LEU A 379 -5.34 29.76 1.80
CA LEU A 379 -5.66 28.82 0.73
C LEU A 379 -4.98 27.48 1.01
N VAL A 380 -5.78 26.42 1.10
CA VAL A 380 -5.35 25.02 1.21
C VAL A 380 -5.47 24.37 -0.16
N PHE A 381 -4.37 23.81 -0.64
CA PHE A 381 -4.29 23.20 -1.97
C PHE A 381 -3.56 21.85 -1.94
N ALA A 382 -4.21 20.80 -2.45
CA ALA A 382 -3.60 19.50 -2.74
C ALA A 382 -3.33 19.42 -4.25
N ASP A 383 -2.10 19.13 -4.67
CA ASP A 383 -1.76 19.10 -6.08
C ASP A 383 -2.43 17.92 -6.80
N PHE A 384 -2.92 18.18 -8.02
CA PHE A 384 -3.60 17.18 -8.82
C PHE A 384 -2.73 15.96 -9.17
N LYS A 385 -1.43 16.13 -9.44
CA LYS A 385 -0.55 15.04 -9.93
C LYS A 385 0.65 14.78 -9.04
N PHE A 386 1.25 15.82 -8.48
CA PHE A 386 2.43 15.68 -7.63
C PHE A 386 2.03 15.20 -6.23
N PRO A 387 2.90 14.44 -5.55
CA PRO A 387 2.67 14.01 -4.18
C PRO A 387 2.99 15.14 -3.20
N GLY A 388 2.17 16.20 -3.23
CA GLY A 388 2.36 17.38 -2.39
C GLY A 388 1.24 18.40 -2.51
N GLY A 389 1.35 19.45 -1.72
CA GLY A 389 0.37 20.53 -1.61
C GLY A 389 0.97 21.72 -0.88
N PHE A 390 0.19 22.78 -0.71
CA PHE A 390 0.64 23.97 0.00
C PHE A 390 -0.48 24.65 0.78
N LEU A 391 -0.05 25.42 1.80
CA LEU A 391 -0.84 26.46 2.44
C LEU A 391 -0.30 27.82 1.97
N GLN A 392 -1.19 28.69 1.51
CA GLN A 392 -0.85 30.06 1.11
C GLN A 392 -1.58 31.04 2.03
N PHE A 393 -0.83 31.91 2.67
CA PHE A 393 -1.35 32.96 3.54
C PHE A 393 -1.19 34.31 2.88
N GLU A 394 -2.26 35.11 2.83
CA GLU A 394 -2.24 36.51 2.39
C GLU A 394 -2.81 37.39 3.49
N ALA A 395 -2.01 38.34 3.96
CA ALA A 395 -2.37 39.26 5.02
C ALA A 395 -2.35 40.70 4.51
N ASP A 396 -3.44 41.43 4.79
CA ASP A 396 -3.54 42.88 4.55
C ASP A 396 -2.99 43.73 5.72
N PHE A 397 -2.28 43.09 6.65
CA PHE A 397 -1.83 43.72 7.88
C PHE A 397 -0.82 44.83 7.59
N SER A 398 -1.13 46.05 8.02
CA SER A 398 -0.18 47.18 8.01
C SER A 398 0.95 47.03 9.03
N ARG A 399 0.74 46.23 10.08
CA ARG A 399 1.72 45.92 11.13
C ARG A 399 2.32 44.52 10.93
N LYS A 400 3.58 44.36 11.35
CA LYS A 400 4.25 43.05 11.36
C LYS A 400 3.64 42.13 12.44
N ALA A 401 3.48 40.88 12.07
CA ALA A 401 3.02 39.75 12.87
C ALA A 401 3.96 38.56 12.68
N VAL A 402 3.73 37.49 13.45
CA VAL A 402 4.45 36.23 13.29
C VAL A 402 3.47 35.10 13.07
N LEU A 403 3.58 34.43 11.93
CA LEU A 403 2.82 33.21 11.67
C LEU A 403 3.59 32.02 12.23
N ILE A 404 2.92 31.22 13.05
CA ILE A 404 3.46 30.04 13.72
C ILE A 404 2.80 28.81 13.09
N LEU A 405 3.60 27.93 12.51
CA LEU A 405 3.16 26.61 12.06
C LEU A 405 3.76 25.55 12.97
N ARG A 406 2.95 24.61 13.44
CA ARG A 406 3.44 23.41 14.11
C ARG A 406 2.70 22.17 13.62
N PHE A 407 3.40 21.07 13.43
CA PHE A 407 2.81 19.82 12.93
C PHE A 407 3.65 18.60 13.32
N ARG A 408 3.05 17.42 13.27
CA ARG A 408 3.73 16.15 13.53
C ARG A 408 3.85 15.33 12.24
N SER A 409 4.92 14.54 12.14
CA SER A 409 5.07 13.49 11.13
C SER A 409 5.51 12.20 11.81
N ASP A 410 4.84 11.11 11.44
CA ASP A 410 5.13 9.75 11.90
C ASP A 410 5.41 8.78 10.74
N LEU A 411 5.42 9.28 9.50
CA LEU A 411 5.50 8.49 8.27
C LEU A 411 4.57 7.28 8.30
N ARG A 412 3.34 7.42 8.83
CA ARG A 412 2.39 6.31 8.94
C ARG A 412 2.15 5.68 7.57
N TRP A 413 2.83 4.57 7.31
CA TRP A 413 2.56 3.75 6.14
C TRP A 413 1.21 3.09 6.33
N MET A 414 0.37 3.12 5.30
CA MET A 414 -1.02 2.71 5.46
C MET A 414 -1.13 1.28 6.00
N TRP A 415 -2.05 1.09 6.94
CA TRP A 415 -2.50 -0.22 7.42
C TRP A 415 -2.69 -1.21 6.25
N PRO A 416 -2.33 -2.51 6.37
CA PRO A 416 -2.20 -3.31 7.60
C PRO A 416 -0.85 -3.34 8.29
N TYR A 417 0.13 -2.63 7.77
CA TYR A 417 1.41 -2.50 8.45
C TYR A 417 1.24 -1.80 9.79
N ASN A 418 2.04 -2.17 10.79
CA ASN A 418 2.06 -1.49 12.09
C ASN A 418 2.66 -0.08 11.97
N ALA A 419 2.38 0.78 12.96
CA ALA A 419 2.80 2.19 12.93
C ALA A 419 4.32 2.37 12.78
N GLY A 420 5.12 1.44 13.33
CA GLY A 420 6.58 1.44 13.24
C GLY A 420 7.16 0.64 12.06
N ALA A 421 6.35 0.20 11.09
CA ALA A 421 6.82 -0.71 10.04
C ALA A 421 7.93 -0.13 9.15
N LEU A 422 7.99 1.20 8.98
CA LEU A 422 9.08 1.87 8.24
C LEU A 422 10.34 2.07 9.09
N GLY A 423 10.30 1.77 10.40
CA GLY A 423 11.44 1.87 11.29
C GLY A 423 11.70 3.26 11.86
N ASP A 424 12.96 3.51 12.21
CA ASP A 424 13.41 4.73 12.87
C ASP A 424 13.24 5.96 11.95
N LEU A 425 12.64 7.04 12.47
CA LEU A 425 12.48 8.28 11.70
C LEU A 425 13.78 9.07 11.66
N HIS A 426 14.36 9.28 10.48
CA HIS A 426 15.50 10.17 10.32
C HIS A 426 15.01 11.57 9.99
N TYR A 427 15.45 12.59 10.73
CA TYR A 427 14.97 13.96 10.55
C TYR A 427 16.07 15.00 10.68
N GLY A 428 15.83 16.19 10.11
CA GLY A 428 16.73 17.32 10.29
C GLY A 428 16.22 18.60 9.62
N PHE A 429 16.88 19.72 9.93
CA PHE A 429 16.59 21.05 9.38
C PHE A 429 17.75 21.51 8.50
N HIS A 430 17.48 21.76 7.22
CA HIS A 430 18.48 22.28 6.31
C HIS A 430 18.47 23.81 6.38
N ALA A 431 19.34 24.39 7.20
CA ALA A 431 19.38 25.84 7.45
C ALA A 431 19.52 26.72 6.19
N PRO A 432 20.30 26.34 5.15
CA PRO A 432 20.40 27.15 3.94
C PRO A 432 19.08 27.30 3.16
N SER A 433 18.27 26.24 3.07
CA SER A 433 16.94 26.28 2.41
C SER A 433 15.81 26.64 3.36
N GLY A 434 16.00 26.49 4.67
CA GLY A 434 14.95 26.69 5.67
C GLY A 434 13.89 25.59 5.67
N THR A 435 14.26 24.36 5.28
CA THR A 435 13.32 23.23 5.12
C THR A 435 13.55 22.13 6.15
N VAL A 436 12.46 21.47 6.54
CA VAL A 436 12.45 20.27 7.39
C VAL A 436 12.41 19.04 6.49
N HIS A 437 13.24 18.06 6.79
CA HIS A 437 13.35 16.80 6.07
C HIS A 437 13.09 15.65 7.03
N ILE A 438 12.26 14.69 6.61
CA ILE A 438 11.94 13.49 7.40
C ILE A 438 11.92 12.29 6.45
N GLN A 439 12.55 11.18 6.83
CA GLN A 439 12.63 9.98 6.01
C GLN A 439 12.68 8.69 6.84
N ASP A 440 12.42 7.57 6.19
CA ASP A 440 12.72 6.24 6.75
C ASP A 440 14.23 5.91 6.58
N PRO A 441 14.74 4.85 7.23
CA PRO A 441 16.16 4.49 7.14
C PRO A 441 16.64 4.16 5.73
N SER A 442 15.76 3.69 4.83
CA SER A 442 16.12 3.42 3.43
C SER A 442 16.20 4.69 2.58
N GLY A 443 15.54 5.77 2.99
CA GLY A 443 15.41 7.01 2.22
C GLY A 443 14.40 6.94 1.07
N ASP A 444 13.68 5.83 0.93
CA ASP A 444 12.63 5.67 -0.07
C ASP A 444 11.36 6.43 0.30
N PHE A 445 11.03 6.48 1.59
CA PHE A 445 9.97 7.33 2.12
C PHE A 445 10.59 8.63 2.58
N TYR A 446 10.30 9.72 1.86
CA TYR A 446 10.95 11.00 2.06
C TYR A 446 9.96 12.14 2.05
N CYS A 447 10.08 13.06 2.99
CA CYS A 447 9.23 14.24 3.14
C CYS A 447 10.04 15.54 3.19
N LEU A 448 9.45 16.60 2.64
CA LEU A 448 9.99 17.95 2.63
C LEU A 448 8.90 18.95 3.04
N PHE A 449 9.25 19.82 3.98
CA PHE A 449 8.35 20.86 4.47
C PHE A 449 9.08 22.20 4.58
N GLY A 450 8.45 23.28 4.16
CA GLY A 450 9.02 24.62 4.32
C GLY A 450 8.48 25.64 3.34
N ALA A 451 9.06 26.83 3.39
CA ALA A 451 8.78 27.93 2.47
C ALA A 451 10.04 28.24 1.66
N ALA A 452 9.93 29.05 0.59
CA ALA A 452 11.11 29.57 -0.10
C ALA A 452 11.88 30.61 0.73
N ARG A 453 11.27 31.10 1.82
CA ARG A 453 11.88 32.00 2.80
C ARG A 453 12.29 31.20 4.03
N ARG A 454 13.36 31.63 4.70
CA ARG A 454 13.81 31.00 5.94
C ARG A 454 12.88 31.37 7.11
N PRO A 455 12.54 30.41 7.98
CA PRO A 455 11.86 30.72 9.22
C PRO A 455 12.81 31.54 10.11
N LYS A 456 12.24 32.47 10.88
CA LYS A 456 13.01 33.26 11.84
C LYS A 456 13.36 32.48 13.11
N ALA A 457 12.56 31.46 13.41
CA ALA A 457 12.77 30.52 14.50
C ALA A 457 12.19 29.16 14.11
N HIS A 458 12.84 28.09 14.53
CA HIS A 458 12.38 26.73 14.33
C HIS A 458 12.77 25.86 15.53
N LEU A 459 12.04 24.77 15.71
CA LEU A 459 12.44 23.67 16.57
C LEU A 459 11.84 22.39 16.01
N ILE A 460 12.67 21.37 15.81
CA ILE A 460 12.25 20.06 15.33
C ILE A 460 12.83 18.99 16.24
N GLY A 461 12.08 17.92 16.47
CA GLY A 461 12.55 16.82 17.32
C GLY A 461 11.44 15.91 17.80
N PRO A 462 11.78 14.85 18.54
CA PRO A 462 10.82 13.91 19.11
C PRO A 462 10.13 14.54 20.31
N PHE A 463 9.17 15.44 20.07
CA PHE A 463 8.44 16.14 21.13
C PHE A 463 7.02 15.63 21.29
N ALA A 464 6.57 15.46 22.53
CA ALA A 464 5.18 15.18 22.87
C ALA A 464 4.32 16.44 22.73
N GLN A 465 4.87 17.57 23.18
CA GLN A 465 4.30 18.90 23.03
C GLN A 465 5.34 19.86 22.49
N LEU A 466 4.91 20.77 21.62
CA LEU A 466 5.71 21.85 21.07
C LEU A 466 4.92 23.15 21.16
N GLN A 467 5.46 24.13 21.86
CA GLN A 467 4.80 25.41 22.13
C GLN A 467 5.68 26.57 21.68
N TRP A 468 5.02 27.68 21.36
CA TRP A 468 5.66 28.94 21.01
C TRP A 468 5.56 29.89 22.21
N ASP A 469 6.69 30.49 22.60
CA ASP A 469 6.76 31.55 23.62
C ASP A 469 6.72 32.92 22.91
N PRO A 470 5.61 33.66 22.98
CA PRO A 470 5.47 34.95 22.30
C PRO A 470 6.47 36.00 22.81
N VAL A 471 6.91 35.92 24.06
CA VAL A 471 7.84 36.89 24.64
C VAL A 471 9.27 36.58 24.21
N ARG A 472 9.68 35.32 24.33
CA ARG A 472 11.03 34.88 23.94
C ARG A 472 11.23 34.73 22.44
N GLN A 473 10.15 34.70 21.66
CA GLN A 473 10.20 34.45 20.21
C GLN A 473 10.88 33.13 19.87
N ALA A 474 10.62 32.10 20.68
CA ALA A 474 11.27 30.80 20.56
C ALA A 474 10.28 29.66 20.81
N PHE A 475 10.55 28.52 20.19
CA PHE A 475 9.85 27.28 20.49
C PHE A 475 10.49 26.58 21.68
N TRP A 476 9.67 25.88 22.45
CA TRP A 476 10.11 24.92 23.45
C TRP A 476 9.22 23.67 23.38
N GLY A 477 9.75 22.52 23.78
CA GLY A 477 9.00 21.27 23.74
C GLY A 477 9.42 20.28 24.81
N THR A 478 8.53 19.35 25.10
CA THR A 478 8.79 18.20 26.01
C THR A 478 9.08 16.97 25.17
N LYS A 479 10.14 16.23 25.51
CA LYS A 479 10.53 15.03 24.74
C LYS A 479 9.46 13.94 24.79
N SER A 480 9.40 13.14 23.72
CA SER A 480 8.55 11.96 23.56
C SER A 480 9.41 10.74 23.31
N GLU A 481 8.95 9.59 23.81
CA GLU A 481 9.48 8.27 23.45
C GLU A 481 8.75 7.66 22.23
N GLU A 482 7.75 8.35 21.68
CA GLU A 482 7.05 7.88 20.47
C GLU A 482 7.92 8.11 19.23
N ASN A 483 7.86 7.19 18.26
CA ASN A 483 8.50 7.32 16.96
C ASN A 483 7.77 8.36 16.08
N GLN A 484 7.94 9.63 16.41
CA GLN A 484 7.35 10.77 15.73
C GLN A 484 8.28 11.98 15.79
N VAL A 485 8.12 12.90 14.85
CA VAL A 485 8.83 14.19 14.85
C VAL A 485 7.82 15.32 14.88
N TYR A 486 7.97 16.24 15.82
CA TYR A 486 7.20 17.48 15.90
C TYR A 486 8.08 18.62 15.36
N ALA A 487 7.57 19.36 14.38
CA ALA A 487 8.22 20.54 13.84
C ALA A 487 7.43 21.80 14.14
N GLY A 488 8.13 22.87 14.52
CA GLY A 488 7.62 24.22 14.73
C GLY A 488 8.42 25.20 13.90
N LEU A 489 7.74 26.06 13.14
CA LEU A 489 8.34 27.03 12.24
C LEU A 489 7.64 28.38 12.42
N ALA A 490 8.40 29.45 12.59
CA ALA A 490 7.88 30.80 12.75
C ALA A 490 8.33 31.70 11.58
N TYR A 491 7.39 32.39 10.95
CA TYR A 491 7.64 33.26 9.80
C TYR A 491 7.11 34.67 10.06
N PRO A 492 7.82 35.73 9.61
CA PRO A 492 7.26 37.07 9.60
C PRO A 492 6.11 37.17 8.58
N LEU A 493 5.05 37.90 8.94
CA LEU A 493 3.90 38.20 8.09
C LEU A 493 3.44 39.65 8.33
N GLY A 494 2.86 40.33 7.35
CA GLY A 494 2.44 41.73 7.40
C GLY A 494 3.55 42.74 7.16
N GLY A 495 3.18 44.03 7.15
CA GLY A 495 4.07 45.18 6.89
C GLY A 495 3.44 46.17 5.91
N GLU A 496 4.15 47.26 5.59
CA GLU A 496 3.68 48.22 4.58
C GLU A 496 3.38 47.53 3.25
N GLY A 497 2.13 47.61 2.79
CA GLY A 497 1.65 46.98 1.56
C GLY A 497 1.14 45.53 1.70
N GLY A 498 1.08 44.98 2.91
CA GLY A 498 0.67 43.59 3.14
C GLY A 498 1.77 42.58 2.76
N SER A 499 1.51 41.29 2.97
CA SER A 499 2.48 40.24 2.61
C SER A 499 1.84 38.89 2.39
N SER A 500 2.56 38.01 1.68
CA SER A 500 2.20 36.60 1.54
C SER A 500 3.29 35.65 2.05
N LEU A 501 2.87 34.43 2.41
CA LEU A 501 3.73 33.30 2.73
C LEU A 501 3.14 32.01 2.14
N ARG A 502 3.95 31.25 1.40
CA ARG A 502 3.61 29.89 0.98
C ARG A 502 4.40 28.85 1.76
N PHE A 503 3.69 27.92 2.38
CA PHE A 503 4.26 26.75 3.03
C PHE A 503 3.95 25.51 2.20
N VAL A 504 4.98 24.87 1.66
CA VAL A 504 4.88 23.69 0.79
C VAL A 504 5.22 22.43 1.57
N MET A 505 4.42 21.39 1.34
CA MET A 505 4.54 20.08 1.97
C MET A 505 4.48 19.02 0.87
N SER A 506 5.48 18.16 0.80
CA SER A 506 5.55 17.10 -0.21
C SER A 506 6.18 15.84 0.37
N GLY A 507 5.83 14.69 -0.19
CA GLY A 507 6.50 13.44 0.15
C GLY A 507 6.53 12.45 -1.01
N SER A 508 7.24 11.35 -0.85
CA SER A 508 7.41 10.33 -1.88
C SER A 508 7.75 8.99 -1.22
N SER A 509 7.24 7.89 -1.77
CA SER A 509 7.69 6.52 -1.48
C SER A 509 8.64 5.96 -2.55
N ARG A 510 9.09 6.82 -3.48
CA ARG A 510 10.09 6.55 -4.54
C ARG A 510 11.39 7.31 -4.31
N GLY A 511 11.59 7.77 -3.08
CA GLY A 511 12.77 8.48 -2.63
C GLY A 511 12.73 9.99 -2.80
N ARG A 512 13.80 10.60 -2.30
CA ARG A 512 14.03 12.04 -2.22
C ARG A 512 13.84 12.81 -3.52
N GLY A 513 14.30 12.26 -4.65
CA GLY A 513 14.27 12.97 -5.94
C GLY A 513 12.87 13.38 -6.37
N GLU A 514 11.88 12.49 -6.21
CA GLU A 514 10.47 12.80 -6.51
C GLU A 514 9.89 13.83 -5.52
N ALA A 515 10.20 13.71 -4.22
CA ALA A 515 9.73 14.67 -3.22
C ALA A 515 10.27 16.08 -3.50
N GLU A 516 11.56 16.20 -3.85
CA GLU A 516 12.15 17.49 -4.22
C GLU A 516 11.54 18.09 -5.48
N ALA A 517 11.29 17.26 -6.50
CA ALA A 517 10.68 17.72 -7.74
C ALA A 517 9.27 18.27 -7.50
N ALA A 518 8.47 17.58 -6.68
CA ALA A 518 7.16 18.04 -6.24
C ALA A 518 7.24 19.36 -5.47
N TRP A 519 8.13 19.45 -4.49
CA TRP A 519 8.34 20.66 -3.68
C TRP A 519 8.72 21.86 -4.56
N LYS A 520 9.70 21.68 -5.45
CA LYS A 520 10.18 22.73 -6.36
C LYS A 520 9.06 23.21 -7.29
N ALA A 521 8.29 22.29 -7.88
CA ALA A 521 7.18 22.64 -8.76
C ALA A 521 6.09 23.48 -8.07
N LEU A 522 5.79 23.18 -6.79
CA LEU A 522 4.81 23.93 -5.99
C LEU A 522 5.30 25.32 -5.57
N ILE A 523 6.62 25.55 -5.53
CA ILE A 523 7.21 26.87 -5.28
C ILE A 523 7.30 27.69 -6.57
N SER A 524 7.76 27.07 -7.66
CA SER A 524 8.16 27.79 -8.88
C SER A 524 7.04 27.94 -9.90
N ALA A 525 5.92 27.22 -9.77
CA ALA A 525 4.81 27.29 -10.72
C ALA A 525 3.42 27.07 -10.07
N PRO A 526 3.13 27.65 -8.89
CA PRO A 526 1.91 27.37 -8.12
C PRO A 526 0.63 27.72 -8.90
N GLY A 527 0.65 28.78 -9.70
CA GLY A 527 -0.48 29.20 -10.54
C GLY A 527 -0.82 28.16 -11.60
N ASP A 528 0.20 27.69 -12.32
CA ASP A 528 0.04 26.62 -13.33
C ASP A 528 -0.45 25.32 -12.68
N ARG A 529 0.03 25.00 -11.47
CA ARG A 529 -0.45 23.83 -10.71
C ARG A 529 -1.92 23.92 -10.36
N TYR A 530 -2.34 25.08 -9.86
CA TYR A 530 -3.73 25.35 -9.51
C TYR A 530 -4.63 25.35 -10.74
N GLU A 531 -4.22 26.05 -11.80
CA GLU A 531 -4.96 26.12 -13.06
C GLU A 531 -5.11 24.74 -13.70
N ALA A 532 -4.08 23.90 -13.68
CA ALA A 532 -4.19 22.53 -14.20
C ALA A 532 -5.30 21.72 -13.50
N PHE A 533 -5.52 21.95 -12.20
CA PHE A 533 -6.60 21.27 -11.48
C PHE A 533 -7.98 21.86 -11.80
N VAL A 534 -8.07 23.19 -11.94
CA VAL A 534 -9.29 23.85 -12.44
C VAL A 534 -9.69 23.34 -13.82
N GLN A 535 -8.73 23.26 -14.74
CA GLN A 535 -8.97 22.78 -16.11
C GLN A 535 -9.37 21.31 -16.14
N HIS A 536 -8.84 20.48 -15.23
CA HIS A 536 -9.28 19.10 -15.08
C HIS A 536 -10.78 19.01 -14.76
N TYR A 537 -11.26 19.73 -13.74
CA TYR A 537 -12.69 19.67 -13.38
C TYR A 537 -13.61 20.35 -14.39
N ARG A 538 -13.16 21.43 -15.04
CA ARG A 538 -13.91 22.00 -16.19
C ARG A 538 -14.02 20.96 -17.31
N GLY A 539 -12.91 20.33 -17.69
CA GLY A 539 -12.87 19.28 -18.70
C GLY A 539 -13.78 18.09 -18.35
N LEU A 540 -13.81 17.67 -17.09
CA LEU A 540 -14.74 16.64 -16.60
C LEU A 540 -16.19 17.06 -16.84
N LEU A 541 -16.60 18.25 -16.40
CA LEU A 541 -17.97 18.72 -16.53
C LEU A 541 -18.37 19.10 -17.97
N ASP A 542 -17.40 19.37 -18.83
CA ASP A 542 -17.62 19.66 -20.25
C ASP A 542 -17.70 18.39 -21.12
N SER A 543 -17.08 17.28 -20.67
CA SER A 543 -16.97 16.04 -21.45
C SER A 543 -17.94 14.94 -21.02
N MET A 544 -18.46 15.00 -19.79
CA MET A 544 -19.36 13.97 -19.24
C MET A 544 -20.84 14.36 -19.35
N LEU A 545 -21.73 13.39 -19.16
CA LEU A 545 -23.18 13.63 -19.12
C LEU A 545 -23.53 14.63 -18.01
N ILE A 546 -24.11 15.78 -18.40
CA ILE A 546 -24.65 16.78 -17.47
C ILE A 546 -26.17 16.83 -17.59
N VAL A 547 -26.87 16.67 -16.47
CA VAL A 547 -28.32 16.80 -16.42
C VAL A 547 -28.73 18.27 -16.25
N ARG A 548 -29.71 18.70 -17.05
CA ARG A 548 -30.39 19.99 -16.92
C ARG A 548 -31.89 19.74 -16.76
N SER A 549 -32.41 20.09 -15.59
CA SER A 549 -33.83 19.99 -15.25
C SER A 549 -34.31 21.28 -14.57
N PRO A 550 -35.63 21.47 -14.38
CA PRO A 550 -36.16 22.57 -13.55
C PRO A 550 -35.70 22.51 -12.08
N ASP A 551 -35.21 21.37 -11.59
CA ASP A 551 -34.65 21.24 -10.25
C ASP A 551 -33.17 21.66 -10.26
N GLU A 552 -32.92 22.92 -9.90
CA GLU A 552 -31.57 23.48 -9.83
C GLU A 552 -30.69 22.80 -8.77
N GLN A 553 -31.30 22.30 -7.69
CA GLN A 553 -30.58 21.60 -6.63
C GLN A 553 -30.09 20.26 -7.14
N PHE A 554 -30.94 19.50 -7.83
CA PHE A 554 -30.55 18.25 -8.48
C PHE A 554 -29.42 18.47 -9.49
N ASN A 555 -29.55 19.46 -10.39
CA ASN A 555 -28.52 19.76 -11.39
C ASN A 555 -27.16 20.08 -10.74
N ARG A 556 -27.16 20.82 -9.62
CA ARG A 556 -25.95 21.15 -8.86
C ARG A 556 -25.36 19.92 -8.16
N LEU A 557 -26.19 19.11 -7.52
CA LEU A 557 -25.75 17.90 -6.82
C LEU A 557 -25.23 16.84 -7.79
N TRP A 558 -25.79 16.74 -8.99
CA TRP A 558 -25.28 15.89 -10.06
C TRP A 558 -23.82 16.22 -10.41
N LYS A 559 -23.49 17.50 -10.60
CA LYS A 559 -22.11 17.93 -10.87
C LYS A 559 -21.17 17.61 -9.70
N TRP A 560 -21.63 17.80 -8.46
CA TRP A 560 -20.88 17.40 -7.27
C TRP A 560 -20.68 15.89 -7.16
N ALA A 561 -21.62 15.07 -7.63
CA ALA A 561 -21.47 13.63 -7.69
C ALA A 561 -20.35 13.22 -8.67
N LEU A 562 -20.29 13.82 -9.87
CA LEU A 562 -19.20 13.58 -10.83
C LEU A 562 -17.83 13.95 -10.25
N VAL A 563 -17.72 15.14 -9.64
CA VAL A 563 -16.49 15.57 -8.95
C VAL A 563 -16.15 14.63 -7.79
N GLY A 564 -17.15 14.20 -7.03
CA GLY A 564 -17.00 13.29 -5.91
C GLY A 564 -16.44 11.93 -6.33
N THR A 565 -16.95 11.37 -7.42
CA THR A 565 -16.46 10.11 -8.01
C THR A 565 -15.04 10.26 -8.53
N ASP A 566 -14.74 11.32 -9.30
CA ASP A 566 -13.39 11.53 -9.84
C ASP A 566 -12.34 11.66 -8.74
N ARG A 567 -12.67 12.28 -7.62
CA ARG A 567 -11.77 12.48 -6.47
C ARG A 567 -11.29 11.17 -5.82
N PHE A 568 -12.01 10.07 -6.01
CA PHE A 568 -11.62 8.74 -5.54
C PHE A 568 -10.72 7.97 -6.52
N TRP A 569 -10.39 8.55 -7.67
CA TRP A 569 -9.43 7.97 -8.60
C TRP A 569 -7.99 8.29 -8.19
N VAL A 570 -7.31 7.30 -7.60
CA VAL A 570 -6.05 7.45 -6.85
C VAL A 570 -4.93 6.65 -7.48
N HIS A 571 -3.78 7.31 -7.65
CA HIS A 571 -2.52 6.68 -8.04
C HIS A 571 -1.66 6.34 -6.82
N THR A 572 -1.23 5.09 -6.71
CA THR A 572 -0.26 4.64 -5.72
C THR A 572 1.00 4.08 -6.40
N PRO A 573 2.22 4.58 -6.06
CA PRO A 573 3.48 4.04 -6.55
C PRO A 573 3.58 2.52 -6.38
N GLY A 574 3.97 1.81 -7.45
CA GLY A 574 4.09 0.35 -7.47
C GLY A 574 2.77 -0.39 -7.74
N LEU A 575 1.62 0.15 -7.31
CA LEU A 575 0.32 -0.51 -7.50
C LEU A 575 -0.38 -0.07 -8.79
N GLY A 576 -0.39 1.22 -9.12
CA GLY A 576 -1.10 1.74 -10.29
C GLY A 576 -2.15 2.78 -9.91
N THR A 577 -3.20 2.90 -10.70
CA THR A 577 -4.26 3.88 -10.49
C THR A 577 -5.62 3.19 -10.59
N ALA A 578 -6.48 3.41 -9.59
CA ALA A 578 -7.81 2.81 -9.50
C ALA A 578 -8.70 3.59 -8.53
N LEU A 579 -9.97 3.21 -8.41
CA LEU A 579 -10.92 3.78 -7.46
C LEU A 579 -10.68 3.28 -6.03
N VAL A 580 -10.71 4.22 -5.07
CA VAL A 580 -10.81 3.89 -3.65
C VAL A 580 -12.23 4.09 -3.11
N ALA A 581 -12.63 3.38 -2.05
CA ALA A 581 -14.02 3.43 -1.56
C ALA A 581 -14.41 4.72 -0.82
N GLY A 582 -13.44 5.41 -0.20
CA GLY A 582 -13.71 6.74 0.37
C GLY A 582 -12.69 7.22 1.39
N TYR A 583 -12.77 8.51 1.75
CA TYR A 583 -11.85 9.16 2.68
C TYR A 583 -12.48 9.46 4.05
N ALA A 584 -11.65 9.34 5.09
CA ALA A 584 -11.90 9.85 6.43
C ALA A 584 -10.55 10.00 7.15
N THR A 585 -10.50 10.68 8.29
CA THR A 585 -9.25 10.74 9.09
C THR A 585 -9.07 9.48 9.94
N THR A 586 -7.85 9.24 10.41
CA THR A 586 -7.52 8.10 11.30
C THR A 586 -8.22 8.13 12.65
N ALA A 587 -8.87 9.25 13.00
CA ALA A 587 -9.65 9.42 14.22
C ALA A 587 -10.96 8.63 14.23
N ARG A 588 -11.43 8.13 13.07
CA ARG A 588 -12.67 7.38 12.94
C ARG A 588 -12.44 6.09 12.13
N GLY A 589 -13.33 5.13 12.33
CA GLY A 589 -13.33 3.85 11.60
C GLY A 589 -12.73 2.70 12.40
N TRP A 590 -12.62 1.55 11.75
CA TRP A 590 -12.08 0.34 12.35
C TRP A 590 -10.56 0.45 12.52
N ASP A 591 -10.06 0.15 13.72
CA ASP A 591 -8.66 0.33 14.11
C ASP A 591 -7.77 -0.89 13.82
N GLY A 592 -8.38 -2.01 13.42
CA GLY A 592 -7.68 -3.25 13.09
C GLY A 592 -6.84 -3.80 14.24
N GLY A 593 -7.21 -3.51 15.49
CA GLY A 593 -6.45 -3.89 16.68
C GLY A 593 -5.21 -3.01 16.93
N GLN A 594 -5.12 -1.84 16.29
CA GLN A 594 -4.06 -0.84 16.54
C GLN A 594 -4.59 0.34 17.35
N LYS A 595 -3.69 1.15 17.95
CA LYS A 595 -4.06 2.31 18.79
C LYS A 595 -4.94 3.35 18.07
N ILE A 596 -4.78 3.48 16.75
CA ILE A 596 -5.56 4.35 15.87
C ILE A 596 -5.81 3.64 14.54
N SER A 597 -6.84 4.04 13.80
CA SER A 597 -7.04 3.53 12.44
C SER A 597 -5.84 3.92 11.58
N GLY A 598 -5.14 2.96 10.97
CA GLY A 598 -3.89 3.25 10.27
C GLY A 598 -4.04 3.71 8.83
N ARG A 599 -5.20 4.25 8.44
CA ARG A 599 -5.58 4.53 7.06
C ARG A 599 -6.51 5.76 6.95
N PRO A 600 -6.51 6.47 5.82
CA PRO A 600 -7.41 7.61 5.62
C PRO A 600 -8.82 7.14 5.24
N GLY A 601 -9.55 6.56 6.20
CA GLY A 601 -10.88 6.00 5.98
C GLY A 601 -10.83 4.67 5.23
N TYR A 602 -11.70 4.51 4.23
CA TYR A 602 -11.75 3.33 3.36
C TYR A 602 -10.97 3.55 2.05
N ALA A 603 -9.83 4.24 2.12
CA ALA A 603 -8.99 4.54 0.97
C ALA A 603 -8.20 3.32 0.46
N TRP A 604 -8.88 2.19 0.24
CA TRP A 604 -8.36 0.98 -0.40
C TRP A 604 -9.01 0.81 -1.75
N TYR A 605 -8.34 0.06 -2.61
CA TYR A 605 -8.93 -0.37 -3.87
C TYR A 605 -9.83 -1.56 -3.58
N PHE A 606 -11.15 -1.38 -3.65
CA PHE A 606 -12.15 -2.42 -3.44
C PHE A 606 -12.65 -2.94 -4.79
N GLY A 607 -12.65 -4.26 -5.00
CA GLY A 607 -13.12 -4.87 -6.24
C GLY A 607 -14.59 -4.50 -6.48
N ARG A 608 -15.47 -5.00 -5.60
CA ARG A 608 -16.91 -4.76 -5.63
C ARG A 608 -17.30 -3.28 -5.72
N ASP A 609 -16.77 -2.43 -4.86
CA ASP A 609 -17.16 -1.02 -4.82
C ASP A 609 -16.77 -0.31 -6.12
N SER A 610 -15.60 -0.66 -6.68
CA SER A 610 -15.17 -0.13 -7.97
C SER A 610 -16.01 -0.66 -9.13
N GLU A 611 -16.52 -1.89 -9.04
CA GLU A 611 -17.37 -2.49 -10.06
C GLU A 611 -18.76 -1.85 -10.09
N TRP A 612 -19.38 -1.68 -8.92
CA TRP A 612 -20.65 -0.95 -8.79
C TRP A 612 -20.53 0.51 -9.24
N SER A 613 -19.44 1.17 -8.85
CA SER A 613 -19.14 2.52 -9.33
C SER A 613 -18.94 2.54 -10.84
N GLY A 614 -18.29 1.50 -11.40
CA GLY A 614 -18.04 1.34 -12.83
C GLY A 614 -19.29 1.43 -13.69
N PHE A 615 -20.41 0.82 -13.27
CA PHE A 615 -21.67 0.95 -14.00
C PHE A 615 -22.14 2.41 -14.10
N ALA A 616 -22.12 3.13 -12.97
CA ALA A 616 -22.50 4.55 -12.95
C ALA A 616 -21.53 5.43 -13.76
N ILE A 617 -20.24 5.06 -13.78
CA ILE A 617 -19.19 5.77 -14.52
C ILE A 617 -19.36 5.60 -16.03
N ASP A 618 -19.67 4.39 -16.49
CA ASP A 618 -20.05 4.14 -17.88
C ASP A 618 -21.29 4.96 -18.27
N ASP A 619 -22.31 5.04 -17.40
CA ASP A 619 -23.57 5.74 -17.68
C ASP A 619 -23.41 7.26 -17.87
N TYR A 620 -22.40 7.88 -17.25
CA TYR A 620 -22.08 9.29 -17.50
C TYR A 620 -21.00 9.50 -18.58
N GLY A 621 -20.47 8.42 -19.17
CA GLY A 621 -19.61 8.43 -20.35
C GLY A 621 -18.11 8.36 -20.11
N ASP A 622 -17.64 8.10 -18.88
CA ASP A 622 -16.20 7.99 -18.58
C ASP A 622 -15.68 6.56 -18.77
N PHE A 623 -15.86 6.07 -19.99
CA PHE A 623 -15.35 4.78 -20.45
C PHE A 623 -13.83 4.62 -20.20
N PRO A 624 -12.97 5.65 -20.39
CA PRO A 624 -11.54 5.51 -20.08
C PRO A 624 -11.25 5.15 -18.63
N MET A 625 -12.02 5.66 -17.66
CA MET A 625 -11.87 5.28 -16.26
C MET A 625 -12.26 3.82 -16.02
N VAL A 626 -13.40 3.37 -16.57
CA VAL A 626 -13.85 1.96 -16.44
C VAL A 626 -12.89 0.99 -17.10
N ARG A 627 -12.37 1.31 -18.29
CA ARG A 627 -11.32 0.52 -18.98
C ARG A 627 -10.08 0.35 -18.09
N HIS A 628 -9.60 1.43 -17.47
CA HIS A 628 -8.47 1.36 -16.55
C HIS A 628 -8.80 0.57 -15.28
N GLN A 629 -10.00 0.70 -14.74
CA GLN A 629 -10.44 -0.06 -13.58
C GLN A 629 -10.47 -1.56 -13.88
N LEU A 630 -11.03 -1.98 -15.03
CA LEU A 630 -11.01 -3.37 -15.49
C LEU A 630 -9.58 -3.91 -15.63
N ALA A 631 -8.66 -3.11 -16.21
CA ALA A 631 -7.25 -3.49 -16.31
C ALA A 631 -6.56 -3.60 -14.93
N PHE A 632 -6.95 -2.77 -13.96
CA PHE A 632 -6.47 -2.88 -12.59
C PHE A 632 -6.98 -4.15 -11.90
N LEU A 633 -8.27 -4.51 -12.08
CA LEU A 633 -8.85 -5.76 -11.59
C LEU A 633 -8.10 -6.98 -12.18
N GLN A 634 -7.81 -6.96 -13.48
CA GLN A 634 -7.03 -8.00 -14.17
C GLN A 634 -5.61 -8.15 -13.64
N LYS A 635 -4.92 -7.02 -13.41
CA LYS A 635 -3.54 -7.00 -12.90
C LYS A 635 -3.40 -7.74 -11.57
N PHE A 636 -4.43 -7.68 -10.72
CA PHE A 636 -4.46 -8.32 -9.41
C PHE A 636 -5.48 -9.47 -9.35
N GLN A 637 -5.75 -10.13 -10.48
CA GLN A 637 -6.54 -11.36 -10.51
C GLN A 637 -5.71 -12.52 -9.92
N ASP A 638 -6.34 -13.35 -9.09
CA ASP A 638 -5.69 -14.48 -8.46
C ASP A 638 -5.30 -15.58 -9.46
N LEU A 639 -4.42 -16.48 -9.01
CA LEU A 639 -3.96 -17.64 -9.77
C LEU A 639 -5.11 -18.56 -10.24
N ASN A 640 -6.25 -18.58 -9.55
CA ASN A 640 -7.42 -19.35 -9.94
C ASN A 640 -8.46 -18.56 -10.76
N GLY A 641 -8.30 -17.25 -10.95
CA GLY A 641 -9.25 -16.40 -11.69
C GLY A 641 -10.09 -15.46 -10.83
N LYS A 642 -10.00 -15.59 -9.51
CA LYS A 642 -10.75 -14.76 -8.58
C LYS A 642 -10.29 -13.30 -8.59
N ILE A 643 -11.24 -12.37 -8.53
CA ILE A 643 -10.99 -10.93 -8.34
C ILE A 643 -10.90 -10.60 -6.84
N PHE A 644 -9.99 -9.70 -6.49
CA PHE A 644 -9.74 -9.31 -5.10
C PHE A 644 -10.97 -8.69 -4.45
N HIS A 645 -11.07 -8.87 -3.13
CA HIS A 645 -11.99 -8.10 -2.31
C HIS A 645 -11.46 -6.68 -2.17
N GLU A 646 -10.20 -6.56 -1.72
CA GLU A 646 -9.57 -5.29 -1.43
C GLU A 646 -8.04 -5.35 -1.56
N ILE A 647 -7.45 -4.20 -1.91
CA ILE A 647 -6.01 -3.94 -1.92
C ILE A 647 -5.73 -2.68 -1.13
N SER A 648 -4.93 -2.79 -0.07
CA SER A 648 -4.42 -1.62 0.64
C SER A 648 -3.50 -0.81 -0.31
N THR A 649 -3.47 0.52 -0.26
CA THR A 649 -2.44 1.32 -0.94
C THR A 649 -1.01 0.97 -0.46
N SER A 650 -0.84 0.32 0.69
CA SER A 650 0.47 -0.25 1.08
C SER A 650 0.82 -1.57 0.38
N GLY A 651 -0.09 -2.13 -0.43
CA GLY A 651 0.15 -3.24 -1.35
C GLY A 651 -0.30 -4.62 -0.86
N VAL A 652 -1.10 -4.68 0.20
CA VAL A 652 -1.58 -5.96 0.74
C VAL A 652 -2.93 -6.30 0.11
N VAL A 653 -3.01 -7.47 -0.53
CA VAL A 653 -4.19 -7.95 -1.27
C VAL A 653 -4.95 -9.02 -0.47
N HIS A 654 -6.29 -8.98 -0.56
CA HIS A 654 -7.22 -9.95 0.02
C HIS A 654 -8.30 -10.36 -1.01
N TYR A 655 -8.80 -11.59 -0.91
CA TYR A 655 -9.68 -12.22 -1.92
C TYR A 655 -10.90 -12.87 -1.28
N ASP A 656 -11.44 -12.27 -0.23
CA ASP A 656 -12.53 -12.77 0.60
C ASP A 656 -13.92 -12.22 0.21
N ALA A 657 -14.08 -11.79 -1.04
CA ALA A 657 -15.37 -11.43 -1.65
C ALA A 657 -15.88 -12.56 -2.55
N ALA A 658 -17.17 -12.90 -2.47
CA ALA A 658 -17.82 -13.85 -3.36
C ALA A 658 -18.45 -13.17 -4.58
N ASP A 659 -18.78 -11.88 -4.47
CA ASP A 659 -19.50 -11.11 -5.47
C ASP A 659 -18.62 -10.28 -6.40
N ALA A 660 -17.35 -10.02 -6.06
CA ALA A 660 -16.43 -9.27 -6.91
C ALA A 660 -16.18 -9.96 -8.27
N THR A 661 -15.98 -11.29 -8.28
CA THR A 661 -15.67 -12.00 -9.54
C THR A 661 -16.83 -12.05 -10.54
N PRO A 662 -18.10 -12.32 -10.17
CA PRO A 662 -19.19 -12.17 -11.12
C PRO A 662 -19.42 -10.71 -11.52
N LEU A 663 -19.27 -9.74 -10.60
CA LEU A 663 -19.38 -8.31 -10.93
C LEU A 663 -18.35 -7.84 -11.96
N TYR A 664 -17.11 -8.32 -11.89
CA TYR A 664 -16.10 -8.07 -12.91
C TYR A 664 -16.55 -8.48 -14.32
N VAL A 665 -17.17 -9.67 -14.46
CA VAL A 665 -17.67 -10.16 -15.74
C VAL A 665 -18.81 -9.27 -16.25
N ILE A 666 -19.76 -8.94 -15.37
CA ILE A 666 -20.90 -8.08 -15.69
C ILE A 666 -20.43 -6.68 -16.10
N LEU A 667 -19.47 -6.09 -15.37
CA LEU A 667 -18.89 -4.79 -15.70
C LEU A 667 -18.16 -4.82 -17.04
N ALA A 668 -17.39 -5.88 -17.34
CA ALA A 668 -16.73 -5.99 -18.64
C ALA A 668 -17.73 -6.04 -19.80
N ALA A 669 -18.84 -6.76 -19.65
CA ALA A 669 -19.91 -6.81 -20.64
C ALA A 669 -20.67 -5.48 -20.75
N HIS A 670 -20.94 -4.84 -19.62
CA HIS A 670 -21.53 -3.50 -19.57
C HIS A 670 -20.66 -2.48 -20.32
N TYR A 671 -19.36 -2.45 -20.00
CA TYR A 671 -18.37 -1.61 -20.66
C TYR A 671 -18.31 -1.88 -22.16
N ALA A 672 -18.33 -3.16 -22.57
CA ALA A 672 -18.32 -3.53 -23.98
C ALA A 672 -19.54 -2.95 -24.74
N ARG A 673 -20.73 -3.04 -24.14
CA ARG A 673 -21.97 -2.50 -24.71
C ARG A 673 -21.97 -0.97 -24.74
N ALA A 674 -21.49 -0.34 -23.67
CA ALA A 674 -21.53 1.11 -23.53
C ALA A 674 -20.47 1.82 -24.39
N SER A 675 -19.25 1.28 -24.44
CA SER A 675 -18.09 1.90 -25.13
C SER A 675 -17.85 1.41 -26.55
N GLY A 676 -18.24 0.17 -26.87
CA GLY A 676 -17.89 -0.49 -28.13
C GLY A 676 -16.39 -0.89 -28.26
N ASP A 677 -15.60 -0.85 -27.18
CA ASP A 677 -14.17 -1.20 -27.17
C ASP A 677 -13.95 -2.72 -27.18
N VAL A 678 -14.35 -3.35 -28.28
CA VAL A 678 -14.14 -4.78 -28.54
C VAL A 678 -12.66 -5.19 -28.52
N PRO A 679 -11.69 -4.40 -29.03
CA PRO A 679 -10.27 -4.74 -28.92
C PRO A 679 -9.82 -5.00 -27.49
N PHE A 680 -10.15 -4.12 -26.54
CA PHE A 680 -9.81 -4.33 -25.14
C PHE A 680 -10.48 -5.57 -24.54
N ILE A 681 -11.73 -5.85 -24.88
CA ILE A 681 -12.42 -7.06 -24.41
C ILE A 681 -11.76 -8.34 -24.94
N ARG A 682 -11.28 -8.33 -26.19
CA ARG A 682 -10.51 -9.46 -26.74
C ARG A 682 -9.18 -9.66 -26.02
N GLU A 683 -8.47 -8.58 -25.72
CA GLU A 683 -7.25 -8.62 -24.89
C GLU A 683 -7.56 -9.15 -23.47
N SER A 684 -8.72 -8.78 -22.93
CA SER A 684 -9.20 -9.18 -21.61
C SER A 684 -9.72 -10.62 -21.54
N TRP A 685 -9.94 -11.28 -22.68
CA TRP A 685 -10.63 -12.57 -22.76
C TRP A 685 -10.00 -13.69 -21.90
N PRO A 686 -8.65 -13.83 -21.82
CA PRO A 686 -8.04 -14.83 -20.94
C PRO A 686 -8.40 -14.62 -19.47
N HIS A 687 -8.49 -13.37 -19.02
CA HIS A 687 -8.88 -13.03 -17.64
C HIS A 687 -10.36 -13.30 -17.38
N LEU A 688 -11.24 -12.95 -18.33
CA LEU A 688 -12.67 -13.20 -18.25
C LEU A 688 -12.98 -14.70 -18.22
N LYS A 689 -12.32 -15.49 -19.09
CA LYS A 689 -12.45 -16.94 -19.09
C LYS A 689 -12.04 -17.53 -17.74
N LYS A 690 -10.90 -17.09 -17.20
CA LYS A 690 -10.40 -17.55 -15.90
C LYS A 690 -11.36 -17.19 -14.76
N ALA A 691 -11.98 -16.01 -14.81
CA ALA A 691 -13.02 -15.61 -13.87
C ALA A 691 -14.26 -16.53 -13.96
N MET A 692 -14.71 -16.86 -15.18
CA MET A 692 -15.81 -17.81 -15.37
C MET A 692 -15.46 -19.22 -14.89
N ASP A 693 -14.27 -19.73 -15.22
CA ASP A 693 -13.77 -21.02 -14.75
C ASP A 693 -13.75 -21.08 -13.21
N PHE A 694 -13.34 -19.98 -12.55
CA PHE A 694 -13.44 -19.84 -11.11
C PHE A 694 -14.88 -19.90 -10.61
N LEU A 695 -15.81 -19.13 -11.19
CA LEU A 695 -17.20 -19.09 -10.76
C LEU A 695 -17.86 -20.47 -10.85
N TYR A 696 -17.68 -21.20 -11.95
CA TYR A 696 -18.17 -22.57 -12.08
C TYR A 696 -17.59 -23.52 -11.02
N SER A 697 -16.35 -23.29 -10.58
CA SER A 697 -15.73 -24.12 -9.53
C SER A 697 -16.29 -23.89 -8.13
N THR A 698 -17.12 -22.86 -7.92
CA THR A 698 -17.70 -22.53 -6.61
C THR A 698 -19.03 -23.21 -6.31
N ASP A 699 -19.66 -23.86 -7.29
CA ASP A 699 -20.87 -24.67 -7.09
C ASP A 699 -20.47 -26.05 -6.54
N SER A 700 -20.39 -26.15 -5.21
CA SER A 700 -19.90 -27.33 -4.50
C SER A 700 -20.99 -28.36 -4.22
N ASP A 701 -22.27 -27.97 -4.22
CA ASP A 701 -23.41 -28.86 -4.03
C ASP A 701 -24.12 -29.26 -5.34
N GLY A 702 -23.77 -28.62 -6.46
CA GLY A 702 -24.23 -28.97 -7.81
C GLY A 702 -25.63 -28.46 -8.13
N ASP A 703 -26.13 -27.46 -7.41
CA ASP A 703 -27.45 -26.87 -7.64
C ASP A 703 -27.48 -25.85 -8.79
N GLY A 704 -26.31 -25.52 -9.35
CA GLY A 704 -26.12 -24.56 -10.44
C GLY A 704 -25.90 -23.12 -9.98
N LEU A 705 -25.78 -22.85 -8.68
CA LEU A 705 -25.57 -21.54 -8.11
C LEU A 705 -24.16 -21.39 -7.51
N ILE A 706 -23.60 -20.18 -7.62
CA ILE A 706 -22.32 -19.85 -6.97
C ILE A 706 -22.52 -19.55 -5.48
N GLU A 707 -21.47 -19.77 -4.69
CA GLU A 707 -21.55 -19.79 -3.22
C GLU A 707 -20.72 -18.70 -2.54
N ASN A 708 -21.12 -18.34 -1.30
CA ASN A 708 -20.25 -17.64 -0.35
C ASN A 708 -19.32 -18.61 0.39
N THR A 709 -19.81 -19.82 0.71
CA THR A 709 -19.08 -20.79 1.54
C THR A 709 -17.70 -21.09 0.95
N ASN A 710 -16.64 -20.95 1.75
CA ASN A 710 -15.22 -21.11 1.34
C ASN A 710 -14.73 -20.17 0.21
N VAL A 711 -15.60 -19.30 -0.31
CA VAL A 711 -15.26 -18.31 -1.33
C VAL A 711 -15.00 -16.96 -0.68
N GLY A 712 -16.01 -16.37 -0.06
CA GLY A 712 -15.96 -15.02 0.49
C GLY A 712 -17.28 -14.64 1.11
N HIS A 713 -17.50 -13.36 1.34
CA HIS A 713 -18.85 -12.85 1.56
C HIS A 713 -19.35 -12.11 0.31
N GLY A 714 -20.65 -12.20 0.05
CA GLY A 714 -21.33 -11.25 -0.84
C GLY A 714 -21.57 -9.91 -0.11
N TRP A 715 -22.71 -9.28 -0.37
CA TRP A 715 -23.08 -8.01 0.25
C TRP A 715 -23.24 -8.06 1.78
N VAL A 716 -23.58 -9.23 2.33
CA VAL A 716 -23.78 -9.39 3.78
C VAL A 716 -22.45 -9.68 4.44
N GLU A 717 -21.88 -8.68 5.12
CA GLU A 717 -20.56 -8.73 5.80
C GLU A 717 -20.60 -9.10 7.28
N GLY A 718 -21.81 -9.23 7.85
CA GLY A 718 -21.99 -9.52 9.27
C GLY A 718 -23.46 -9.59 9.68
N GLY A 719 -23.69 -9.73 10.99
CA GLY A 719 -25.04 -9.80 11.57
C GLY A 719 -25.70 -11.17 11.42
N ARG A 720 -27.03 -11.24 11.61
CA ARG A 720 -27.78 -12.51 11.71
C ARG A 720 -27.88 -13.30 10.41
N LEU A 721 -27.68 -12.64 9.26
CA LEU A 721 -27.73 -13.25 7.93
C LEU A 721 -26.34 -13.64 7.41
N TRP A 722 -25.30 -13.40 8.22
CA TRP A 722 -23.93 -13.79 7.92
C TRP A 722 -23.78 -15.30 7.80
N GLY A 723 -22.91 -15.75 6.90
CA GLY A 723 -22.67 -17.17 6.69
C GLY A 723 -23.77 -17.89 5.92
N ALA A 724 -24.57 -17.17 5.12
CA ALA A 724 -25.47 -17.80 4.16
C ALA A 724 -24.66 -18.50 3.07
N HIS A 725 -24.99 -19.75 2.75
CA HIS A 725 -24.34 -20.54 1.70
C HIS A 725 -24.42 -19.84 0.34
N THR A 726 -25.64 -19.56 -0.09
CA THR A 726 -25.96 -18.75 -1.28
C THR A 726 -26.99 -17.69 -0.90
N THR A 727 -26.95 -16.53 -1.56
CA THR A 727 -27.93 -15.44 -1.34
C THR A 727 -28.63 -15.10 -2.64
N PHE A 728 -29.87 -14.59 -2.58
CA PHE A 728 -30.58 -14.10 -3.76
C PHE A 728 -29.79 -13.03 -4.52
N TYR A 729 -29.06 -12.17 -3.80
CA TYR A 729 -28.16 -11.19 -4.39
C TYR A 729 -27.08 -11.86 -5.24
N LEU A 730 -26.37 -12.84 -4.66
CA LEU A 730 -25.29 -13.55 -5.35
C LEU A 730 -25.81 -14.38 -6.54
N ALA A 731 -26.95 -15.07 -6.37
CA ALA A 731 -27.60 -15.80 -7.46
C ALA A 731 -28.04 -14.87 -8.60
N GLY A 732 -28.50 -13.66 -8.28
CA GLY A 732 -28.85 -12.64 -9.28
C GLY A 732 -27.63 -12.17 -10.08
N LEU A 733 -26.50 -11.95 -9.41
CA LEU A 733 -25.23 -11.65 -10.09
C LEU A 733 -24.80 -12.82 -10.98
N TRP A 734 -24.93 -14.05 -10.51
CA TRP A 734 -24.57 -15.22 -11.31
C TRP A 734 -25.40 -15.36 -12.58
N ALA A 735 -26.73 -15.21 -12.47
CA ALA A 735 -27.62 -15.23 -13.62
C ALA A 735 -27.26 -14.15 -14.65
N GLN A 736 -26.92 -12.94 -14.19
CA GLN A 736 -26.50 -11.85 -15.06
C GLN A 736 -25.12 -12.13 -15.70
N ALA A 737 -24.15 -12.64 -14.93
CA ALA A 737 -22.83 -13.00 -15.44
C ALA A 737 -22.90 -14.11 -16.50
N LEU A 738 -23.77 -15.12 -16.33
CA LEU A 738 -24.04 -16.14 -17.33
C LEU A 738 -24.63 -15.55 -18.62
N ALA A 739 -25.61 -14.65 -18.50
CA ALA A 739 -26.22 -13.99 -19.64
C ALA A 739 -25.24 -13.07 -20.40
N ASP A 740 -24.33 -12.43 -19.68
CA ASP A 740 -23.31 -11.54 -20.24
C ASP A 740 -22.11 -12.28 -20.86
N ALA A 741 -21.80 -13.48 -20.37
CA ALA A 741 -20.72 -14.32 -20.89
C ALA A 741 -21.13 -15.13 -22.13
N ALA A 742 -22.43 -15.39 -22.32
CA ALA A 742 -23.01 -16.09 -23.47
C ALA A 742 -23.07 -15.19 -24.72
#